data_AF-A0A937KFP1-F1
#
_entry.id   AF-A0A937KFP1-F1
#
_cell.length_a   1.000
_cell.length_b   1.000
_cell.length_c   1.000
_cell.angle_alpha   90.00
_cell.angle_beta   90.00
_cell.angle_gamma   90.00
#
_symmetry.space_group_name_H-M   'P 1'
#
loop_
_entity.id
_entity.type
_entity.pdbx_description
1 polymer ?
#
loop_
_entity_poly.entity_id
_entity_poly.type
_entity_poly.pdbx_seq_one_letter_code
_entity_poly.pdbx_strand_id
1 'polypeptide(L)'
;MNKNLKISILFSVLLVVLHLIPLDGRIENTFVFFIGRFHPILLHLPIGGLIALFVMEIINSYKPKLKLDSACNILLWFSIITIFPTTLLGFLLASNASYDDELLNIHKWLGWFTALSCIWLFYLKSIKNKKGVFQYKYVLYFNVIFLSLAGHFGGMLTHGEDYLTKYMPKGLKTVLNIPDEEDFILVDRKIDSSSVELTYYTNHIQPIIQNYCYKCHGEEKQKGEMRFDNLDWDMINGFDGEKWNLMLNEINLGEMPPEDQDQLTDQERIMLVDWISKNLEIAAEAKQKDNKVVMRRMTKSQYTNSLNELLGVDINFGDVLPNDGKSKMGFSNNGNILQTSSLHIDYYQKLAREALNKAIVNGKKPKSKKYKVTLGKNKGDGISGAEFGGYQTAPISNEDFIVQIFGKNDSVRNIKNKIGIGMRGSASNRYYVVDDGMILNSALPAKEVTPKSWQGPSPNLKLLIKQDFPREGKYAFRVEASKGYNSLSIERLIDLREKDILMDLTNAVTIHAKDLKENEKFVLKDKKWLIPKEFASWSEIEFLYNIPKDGIYKIDLVHPYVDSDVMPSYRVSLFGKKEHGIVSKRLDRMNRTSNNEITTPVTLAYFSKGEHKGYIGGKFFVGFSKLVFTPISKDDPLPKILEDEELKNNSKYLNANPSILAFAGSRTDDGMDYKALDDPVEVKTPYGKSKIFEFTGMLENLPIPMANDDVSGELANILTFGLWNNHLVKESKLKGPPLLVKSVEFEAPYFPTWPPKSYTDIFFESQNKNNNQLYAKEVIEKFMTRAFRRPLNTGELERYLDFWNNIKFDFDSFEDSVKEVLIAILCSPNFIYLNQPVEYDYENINDEFYLASQLSYFLWNSPPDERLIELASKDKLYNNLSREVDRMIDNPKIKNFIDGFSYEWLRLDRHKNMDVDVNKYVDYTRFVKEDMFNETYEFMKYILKNDLSILSFIDSDFAMLNQNLAEFYGINGVLGNEFRPVKLDKDQNRGGLLSQGSFLTGHSDGVQPHAIKRAVWLKEKILGDHPPPPPPNVPELNPETPGFENLTLKEQLFLHRNKASCIDCHMKIDPYGVVFENYDATGRYQQTFNGNLIDSKSILPDGNEVEGIKGIKDYILNFKTDEFTKSLVSNMFAYANGRDVGFADKNEINYIANKVIKDKYSFRTLIKEIIFSPSFYKTDKNWLSKLFALK
;
A
#
# COMPACT_ATOMS: atom_id res chain seq x y z
N MET A 1 26.39 0.98 66.76
CA MET A 1 25.50 1.36 65.62
C MET A 1 25.85 0.48 64.42
N ASN A 2 24.89 -0.25 63.85
CA ASN A 2 25.08 -1.15 62.69
C ASN A 2 25.72 -0.40 61.50
N LYS A 3 26.70 -1.00 60.79
CA LYS A 3 27.40 -0.38 59.65
C LYS A 3 26.41 0.09 58.58
N ASN A 4 25.35 -0.67 58.32
CA ASN A 4 24.32 -0.32 57.33
C ASN A 4 23.41 0.83 57.80
N LEU A 5 23.23 0.98 59.12
CA LEU A 5 22.52 2.12 59.71
C LEU A 5 23.34 3.41 59.59
N LYS A 6 24.66 3.34 59.84
CA LYS A 6 25.58 4.48 59.62
C LYS A 6 25.55 4.95 58.16
N ILE A 7 25.59 4.02 57.22
CA ILE A 7 25.55 4.31 55.78
C ILE A 7 24.20 4.95 55.40
N SER A 8 23.08 4.38 55.86
CA SER A 8 21.74 4.91 55.54
C SER A 8 21.53 6.31 56.12
N ILE A 9 22.04 6.57 57.33
CA ILE A 9 22.02 7.90 57.94
C ILE A 9 22.90 8.87 57.14
N LEU A 10 24.10 8.47 56.72
CA LEU A 10 25.00 9.32 55.93
C LEU A 10 24.36 9.74 54.60
N PHE A 11 23.80 8.80 53.83
CA PHE A 11 23.14 9.10 52.56
C PHE A 11 21.85 9.91 52.75
N SER A 12 21.11 9.69 53.84
CA SER A 12 19.93 10.52 54.17
C SER A 12 20.32 11.95 54.50
N VAL A 13 21.40 12.17 55.27
CA VAL A 13 21.93 13.51 55.57
C VAL A 13 22.38 14.20 54.28
N LEU A 14 23.08 13.50 53.39
CA LEU A 14 23.51 14.03 52.08
C LEU A 14 22.31 14.50 51.23
N LEU A 15 21.23 13.72 51.21
CA LEU A 15 20.00 14.02 50.47
C LEU A 15 19.17 15.15 51.10
N VAL A 16 19.21 15.30 52.44
CA VAL A 16 18.61 16.42 53.17
C VAL A 16 19.40 17.72 52.98
N VAL A 17 20.74 17.65 52.99
CA VAL A 17 21.60 18.82 52.71
C VAL A 17 21.31 19.37 51.31
N LEU A 18 21.10 18.49 50.31
CA LEU A 18 20.69 18.91 48.97
C LEU A 18 19.38 19.73 48.97
N HIS A 19 18.43 19.36 49.82
CA HIS A 19 17.13 20.03 49.94
C HIS A 19 17.19 21.38 50.69
N LEU A 20 18.21 21.57 51.54
CA LEU A 20 18.41 22.79 52.31
C LEU A 20 19.11 23.91 51.52
N ILE A 21 19.54 23.63 50.29
CA ILE A 21 20.11 24.65 49.38
C ILE A 21 18.94 25.48 48.84
N PRO A 22 18.85 26.79 49.16
CA PRO A 22 17.75 27.62 48.69
C PRO A 22 17.88 27.86 47.18
N LEU A 23 16.80 27.60 46.45
CA LEU A 23 16.69 27.83 45.01
C LEU A 23 16.03 29.19 44.80
N ASP A 24 16.82 30.26 44.86
CA ASP A 24 16.28 31.62 44.77
C ASP A 24 15.91 32.04 43.33
N GLY A 25 15.97 31.12 42.35
CA GLY A 25 15.67 31.39 40.94
C GLY A 25 16.62 32.38 40.26
N ARG A 26 17.78 32.69 40.87
CA ARG A 26 18.74 33.71 40.39
C ARG A 26 20.06 33.13 39.84
N ILE A 27 20.11 31.84 39.51
CA ILE A 27 21.32 31.22 38.96
C ILE A 27 21.21 31.17 37.43
N GLU A 28 21.59 32.26 36.76
CA GLU A 28 21.76 32.32 35.30
C GLU A 28 23.05 31.58 34.88
N ASN A 29 23.11 30.27 35.08
CA ASN A 29 24.24 29.46 34.62
C ASN A 29 23.78 28.37 33.66
N THR A 30 23.91 28.66 32.36
CA THR A 30 23.56 27.78 31.24
C THR A 30 24.23 26.41 31.32
N PHE A 31 25.44 26.34 31.90
CA PHE A 31 26.15 25.07 32.09
C PHE A 31 25.51 24.19 33.17
N VAL A 32 25.10 24.78 34.30
CA VAL A 32 24.41 24.05 35.37
C VAL A 32 23.10 23.45 34.85
N PHE A 33 22.39 24.22 34.03
CA PHE A 33 21.15 23.78 33.40
C PHE A 33 21.38 22.66 32.36
N PHE A 34 22.39 22.79 31.51
CA PHE A 34 22.79 21.75 30.57
C PHE A 34 23.06 20.42 31.27
N ILE A 35 23.80 20.44 32.40
CA ILE A 35 24.06 19.25 33.20
C ILE A 35 22.75 18.69 33.80
N GLY A 36 21.86 19.55 34.32
CA GLY A 36 20.56 19.13 34.85
C GLY A 36 19.69 18.37 33.84
N ARG A 37 19.76 18.71 32.54
CA ARG A 37 18.99 18.03 31.47
C ARG A 37 19.39 16.57 31.23
N PHE A 38 20.45 16.07 31.86
CA PHE A 38 20.76 14.64 31.88
C PHE A 38 19.92 13.85 32.90
N HIS A 39 19.06 14.51 33.70
CA HIS A 39 18.18 13.85 34.68
C HIS A 39 17.30 12.76 34.04
N PRO A 40 16.60 12.97 32.90
CA PRO A 40 15.82 11.92 32.23
C PRO A 40 16.64 10.72 31.75
N ILE A 41 17.90 10.94 31.38
CA ILE A 41 18.78 9.84 30.96
C ILE A 41 19.16 8.99 32.17
N LEU A 42 19.55 9.64 33.28
CA LEU A 42 20.06 8.93 34.45
C LEU A 42 18.94 8.28 35.27
N LEU A 43 17.71 8.82 35.25
CA LEU A 43 16.58 8.29 36.03
C LEU A 43 16.15 6.88 35.64
N HIS A 44 16.43 6.44 34.42
CA HIS A 44 16.10 5.08 33.99
C HIS A 44 16.90 4.00 34.75
N LEU A 45 18.09 4.34 35.25
CA LEU A 45 18.93 3.43 36.00
C LEU A 45 18.32 3.03 37.37
N PRO A 46 17.99 3.96 38.29
CA PRO A 46 17.32 3.61 39.54
C PRO A 46 15.90 3.07 39.30
N ILE A 47 15.18 3.52 38.27
CA ILE A 47 13.85 2.98 37.94
C ILE A 47 13.93 1.50 37.59
N GLY A 48 14.78 1.15 36.61
CA GLY A 48 14.99 -0.23 36.21
C GLY A 48 15.50 -1.09 37.36
N GLY A 49 16.43 -0.55 38.15
CA GLY A 49 16.98 -1.23 39.34
C GLY A 49 15.92 -1.56 40.39
N LEU A 50 15.04 -0.62 40.73
CA LEU A 50 13.99 -0.78 41.75
C LEU A 50 12.85 -1.68 41.29
N ILE A 51 12.41 -1.56 40.02
CA ILE A 51 11.38 -2.44 39.44
C ILE A 51 11.92 -3.87 39.34
N ALA A 52 13.15 -4.04 38.83
CA ALA A 52 13.79 -5.35 38.78
C ALA A 52 13.97 -5.94 40.19
N LEU A 53 14.38 -5.14 41.18
CA LEU A 53 14.47 -5.57 42.58
C LEU A 53 13.12 -6.05 43.12
N PHE A 54 12.04 -5.31 42.85
CA PHE A 54 10.69 -5.67 43.26
C PHE A 54 10.22 -6.99 42.64
N VAL A 55 10.38 -7.15 41.33
CA VAL A 55 10.05 -8.40 40.62
C VAL A 55 10.90 -9.57 41.13
N MET A 56 12.20 -9.35 41.32
CA MET A 56 13.11 -10.40 41.81
C MET A 56 12.80 -10.81 43.25
N GLU A 57 12.39 -9.90 44.13
CA GLU A 57 11.94 -10.23 45.49
C GLU A 57 10.59 -10.98 45.51
N ILE A 58 9.69 -10.69 44.57
CA ILE A 58 8.47 -11.48 44.37
C ILE A 58 8.83 -12.91 43.93
N ILE A 59 9.68 -13.06 42.92
CA ILE A 59 10.12 -14.37 42.42
C ILE A 59 10.85 -15.15 43.52
N ASN A 60 11.72 -14.49 44.30
CA ASN A 60 12.43 -15.10 45.42
C ASN A 60 11.46 -15.57 46.52
N SER A 61 10.33 -14.88 46.71
CA SER A 61 9.28 -15.26 47.66
C SER A 61 8.49 -16.50 47.23
N TYR A 62 8.21 -16.67 45.94
CA TYR A 62 7.48 -17.83 45.39
C TYR A 62 8.39 -19.02 45.06
N LYS A 63 9.66 -18.78 44.74
CA LYS A 63 10.65 -19.80 44.34
C LYS A 63 11.98 -19.65 45.10
N PRO A 64 12.01 -19.92 46.42
CA PRO A 64 13.19 -19.73 47.27
C PRO A 64 14.38 -20.64 46.90
N LYS A 65 14.17 -21.68 46.08
CA LYS A 65 15.23 -22.58 45.59
C LYS A 65 16.22 -21.88 44.63
N LEU A 66 15.86 -20.73 44.05
CA LEU A 66 16.68 -19.99 43.08
C LEU A 66 17.82 -19.18 43.71
N LYS A 67 17.86 -19.03 45.05
CA LYS A 67 18.92 -18.31 45.80
C LYS A 67 19.25 -16.91 45.22
N LEU A 68 18.21 -16.12 44.94
CA LEU A 68 18.35 -14.82 44.28
C LEU A 68 18.80 -13.67 45.20
N ASP A 69 19.07 -13.93 46.48
CA ASP A 69 19.42 -12.90 47.48
C ASP A 69 20.64 -12.05 47.08
N SER A 70 21.63 -12.67 46.43
CA SER A 70 22.81 -11.95 45.91
C SER A 70 22.44 -10.97 44.80
N ALA A 71 21.57 -11.37 43.87
CA ALA A 71 21.09 -10.50 42.80
C ALA A 71 20.24 -9.35 43.35
N CYS A 72 19.34 -9.62 44.30
CA CYS A 72 18.55 -8.60 44.96
C CYS A 72 19.42 -7.63 45.78
N ASN A 73 20.58 -8.05 46.29
CA ASN A 73 21.53 -7.15 46.95
C ASN A 73 22.28 -6.27 45.96
N ILE A 74 22.69 -6.81 44.81
CA ILE A 74 23.34 -6.05 43.74
C ILE A 74 22.39 -4.98 43.20
N LEU A 75 21.14 -5.34 42.91
CA LEU A 75 20.12 -4.41 42.41
C LEU A 75 19.79 -3.29 43.41
N LEU A 76 19.75 -3.61 44.70
CA LEU A 76 19.54 -2.60 45.75
C LEU A 76 20.72 -1.62 45.83
N TRP A 77 21.96 -2.12 45.80
CA TRP A 77 23.14 -1.27 45.79
C TRP A 77 23.25 -0.42 44.53
N PHE A 78 22.96 -1.00 43.37
CA PHE A 78 22.89 -0.28 42.11
C PHE A 78 21.90 0.87 42.18
N SER A 79 20.68 0.61 42.67
CA SER A 79 19.63 1.62 42.83
C SER A 79 20.07 2.76 43.77
N ILE A 80 20.73 2.45 44.90
CA ILE A 80 21.23 3.46 45.84
C ILE A 80 22.34 4.32 45.23
N ILE A 81 23.24 3.73 44.46
CA ILE A 81 24.35 4.46 43.83
C ILE A 81 23.83 5.40 42.75
N THR A 82 22.83 4.96 41.97
CA THR A 82 22.29 5.75 40.86
C THR A 82 21.24 6.77 41.28
N ILE A 83 20.54 6.57 42.42
CA ILE A 83 19.47 7.48 42.85
C ILE A 83 20.00 8.83 43.30
N PHE A 84 21.17 8.88 43.94
CA PHE A 84 21.77 10.13 44.38
C PHE A 84 22.12 11.09 43.23
N PRO A 85 22.93 10.70 42.22
CA PRO A 85 23.22 11.58 41.09
C PRO A 85 21.94 11.90 40.29
N THR A 86 20.97 10.98 40.23
CA THR A 86 19.67 11.25 39.60
C THR A 86 18.93 12.40 40.29
N THR A 87 18.82 12.36 41.63
CA THR A 87 18.18 13.43 42.40
C THR A 87 18.94 14.75 42.34
N LEU A 88 20.27 14.71 42.30
CA LEU A 88 21.11 15.90 42.12
C LEU A 88 20.85 16.55 40.76
N LEU A 89 20.87 15.79 39.67
CA LEU A 89 20.59 16.33 38.32
C LEU A 89 19.16 16.87 38.22
N GLY A 90 18.18 16.22 38.85
CA GLY A 90 16.80 16.71 38.90
C GLY A 90 16.68 18.02 39.65
N PHE A 91 17.42 18.18 40.75
CA PHE A 91 17.51 19.44 41.49
C PHE A 91 18.17 20.55 40.66
N LEU A 92 19.26 20.25 39.94
CA LEU A 92 19.88 21.22 39.02
C LEU A 92 18.95 21.61 37.87
N LEU A 93 18.17 20.67 37.34
CA LEU A 93 17.19 20.91 36.28
C LEU A 93 16.03 21.81 36.76
N ALA A 94 15.59 21.64 38.00
CA ALA A 94 14.50 22.43 38.60
C ALA A 94 14.89 23.88 38.93
N SER A 95 16.19 24.24 38.85
CA SER A 95 16.70 25.52 39.36
C SER A 95 16.44 26.76 38.48
N ASN A 96 16.02 26.59 37.22
CA ASN A 96 15.87 27.72 36.27
C ASN A 96 14.88 27.44 35.12
N ALA A 97 13.89 26.58 35.34
CA ALA A 97 12.95 26.18 34.28
C ALA A 97 11.52 26.61 34.62
N SER A 98 10.85 27.18 33.62
CA SER A 98 9.43 27.54 33.57
C SER A 98 8.53 26.29 33.52
N TYR A 99 8.66 25.42 34.53
CA TYR A 99 7.76 24.30 34.75
C TYR A 99 6.54 24.77 35.55
N ASP A 100 5.41 24.11 35.38
CA ASP A 100 4.23 24.30 36.23
C ASP A 100 4.60 24.06 37.71
N ASP A 101 4.43 25.09 38.55
CA ASP A 101 4.90 25.09 39.94
C ASP A 101 4.23 24.00 40.79
N GLU A 102 2.98 23.64 40.50
CA GLU A 102 2.24 22.61 41.25
C GLU A 102 2.73 21.21 40.86
N LEU A 103 2.80 20.93 39.55
CA LEU A 103 3.30 19.67 39.00
C LEU A 103 4.76 19.42 39.36
N LEU A 104 5.62 20.43 39.23
CA LEU A 104 7.04 20.34 39.60
C LEU A 104 7.18 20.02 41.09
N ASN A 105 6.39 20.67 41.95
CA ASN A 105 6.46 20.44 43.39
C ASN A 105 6.00 19.03 43.77
N ILE A 106 4.91 18.52 43.17
CA ILE A 106 4.43 17.15 43.36
C ILE A 106 5.47 16.13 42.89
N HIS A 107 6.00 16.29 41.69
CA HIS A 107 7.06 15.43 41.13
C HIS A 107 8.31 15.43 42.01
N LYS A 108 8.77 16.62 42.44
CA LYS A 108 9.92 16.79 43.34
C LYS A 108 9.75 16.00 44.64
N TRP A 109 8.60 16.13 45.30
CA TRP A 109 8.35 15.40 46.56
C TRP A 109 8.27 13.90 46.36
N LEU A 110 7.59 13.42 45.31
CA LEU A 110 7.51 11.98 45.00
C LEU A 110 8.89 11.38 44.68
N GLY A 111 9.72 12.10 43.91
CA GLY A 111 11.10 11.70 43.64
C GLY A 111 11.95 11.64 44.90
N TRP A 112 11.79 12.63 45.80
CA TRP A 112 12.51 12.70 47.06
C TRP A 112 12.11 11.58 48.04
N PHE A 113 10.80 11.29 48.17
CA PHE A 113 10.31 10.17 48.97
C PHE A 113 10.78 8.82 48.42
N THR A 114 10.85 8.67 47.10
CA THR A 114 11.41 7.48 46.45
C THR A 114 12.89 7.31 46.78
N ALA A 115 13.68 8.38 46.73
CA ALA A 115 15.10 8.34 47.06
C ALA A 115 15.35 8.00 48.54
N LEU A 116 14.62 8.64 49.44
CA LEU A 116 14.74 8.39 50.87
C LEU A 116 14.35 6.95 51.22
N SER A 117 13.20 6.48 50.72
CA SER A 117 12.77 5.10 50.98
C SER A 117 13.72 4.06 50.39
N CYS A 118 14.30 4.31 49.21
CA CYS A 118 15.35 3.46 48.62
C CYS A 118 16.59 3.33 49.52
N ILE A 119 17.05 4.44 50.11
CA ILE A 119 18.18 4.42 51.06
C ILE A 119 17.82 3.60 52.30
N TRP A 120 16.61 3.74 52.82
CA TRP A 120 16.18 3.00 54.02
C TRP A 120 15.90 1.52 53.78
N LEU A 121 15.59 1.10 52.54
CA LEU A 121 15.53 -0.30 52.15
C LEU A 121 16.85 -1.04 52.42
N PHE A 122 17.99 -0.35 52.30
CA PHE A 122 19.30 -0.90 52.62
C PHE A 122 19.44 -1.32 54.09
N TYR A 123 19.00 -0.45 55.00
CA TYR A 123 19.01 -0.76 56.42
C TYR A 123 18.00 -1.86 56.76
N LEU A 124 16.76 -1.75 56.25
CA LEU A 124 15.70 -2.72 56.54
C LEU A 124 16.06 -4.13 56.07
N LYS A 125 16.73 -4.27 54.91
CA LYS A 125 17.24 -5.55 54.41
C LYS A 125 18.30 -6.19 55.31
N SER A 126 19.02 -5.37 56.10
CA SER A 126 20.04 -5.88 57.03
C SER A 126 19.45 -6.51 58.30
N ILE A 127 18.16 -6.30 58.58
CA ILE A 127 17.47 -6.82 59.75
C ILE A 127 16.92 -8.22 59.42
N LYS A 128 17.59 -9.26 59.92
CA LYS A 128 17.25 -10.67 59.62
C LYS A 128 16.07 -11.25 60.42
N ASN A 129 15.35 -10.47 61.23
CA ASN A 129 14.18 -10.97 61.98
C ASN A 129 12.90 -10.91 61.12
N LYS A 130 11.88 -11.71 61.47
CA LYS A 130 10.60 -11.77 60.71
C LYS A 130 9.96 -10.39 60.51
N LYS A 131 10.03 -9.52 61.52
CA LYS A 131 9.45 -8.17 61.48
C LYS A 131 10.20 -7.25 60.50
N GLY A 132 11.52 -7.33 60.44
CA GLY A 132 12.37 -6.55 59.54
C GLY A 132 12.23 -6.96 58.08
N VAL A 133 12.13 -8.27 57.80
CA VAL A 133 11.86 -8.78 56.45
C VAL A 133 10.48 -8.32 55.96
N PHE A 134 9.48 -8.33 56.83
CA PHE A 134 8.15 -7.80 56.53
C PHE A 134 8.20 -6.29 56.22
N GLN A 135 8.85 -5.50 57.08
CA GLN A 135 9.02 -4.05 56.88
C GLN A 135 9.76 -3.72 55.58
N TYR A 136 10.81 -4.45 55.23
CA TYR A 136 11.54 -4.29 53.98
C TYR A 136 10.62 -4.45 52.75
N LYS A 137 9.81 -5.51 52.70
CA LYS A 137 8.91 -5.75 51.57
C LYS A 137 7.81 -4.69 51.43
N TYR A 138 7.25 -4.24 52.56
CA TYR A 138 6.25 -3.16 52.55
C TYR A 138 6.84 -1.84 52.05
N VAL A 139 8.04 -1.47 52.53
CA VAL A 139 8.69 -0.24 52.06
C VAL A 139 9.07 -0.34 50.58
N LEU A 140 9.45 -1.52 50.07
CA LEU A 140 9.77 -1.72 48.67
C LEU A 140 8.52 -1.58 47.78
N TYR A 141 7.39 -2.11 48.23
CA TYR A 141 6.11 -1.94 47.54
C TYR A 141 5.68 -0.46 47.44
N PHE A 142 5.70 0.27 48.55
CA PHE A 142 5.40 1.71 48.54
C PHE A 142 6.40 2.53 47.73
N ASN A 143 7.68 2.15 47.74
CA ASN A 143 8.71 2.79 46.94
C ASN A 143 8.41 2.68 45.43
N VAL A 144 7.96 1.51 44.95
CA VAL A 144 7.57 1.33 43.54
C VAL A 144 6.31 2.15 43.18
N ILE A 145 5.38 2.33 44.12
CA ILE A 145 4.21 3.20 43.93
C ILE A 145 4.66 4.66 43.77
N PHE A 146 5.48 5.17 44.69
CA PHE A 146 6.01 6.53 44.60
C PHE A 146 6.80 6.74 43.31
N LEU A 147 7.59 5.74 42.92
CA LEU A 147 8.33 5.75 41.67
C LEU A 147 7.43 5.83 40.43
N SER A 148 6.33 5.05 40.42
CA SER A 148 5.37 5.05 39.31
C SER A 148 4.67 6.39 39.16
N LEU A 149 4.26 6.99 40.29
CA LEU A 149 3.66 8.33 40.30
C LEU A 149 4.68 9.40 39.89
N ALA A 150 5.91 9.34 40.40
CA ALA A 150 6.98 10.25 40.03
C ALA A 150 7.30 10.18 38.53
N GLY A 151 7.32 8.97 37.95
CA GLY A 151 7.53 8.74 36.52
C GLY A 151 6.40 9.30 35.65
N HIS A 152 5.14 9.14 36.07
CA HIS A 152 3.99 9.70 35.37
C HIS A 152 4.06 11.23 35.29
N PHE A 153 4.25 11.91 36.42
CA PHE A 153 4.37 13.37 36.44
C PHE A 153 5.66 13.88 35.78
N GLY A 154 6.76 13.11 35.86
CA GLY A 154 8.02 13.44 35.18
C GLY A 154 7.88 13.44 33.66
N GLY A 155 7.13 12.49 33.10
CA GLY A 155 6.86 12.42 31.66
C GLY A 155 6.05 13.60 31.12
N MET A 156 5.31 14.31 31.98
CA MET A 156 4.56 15.51 31.62
C MET A 156 5.41 16.79 31.63
N LEU A 157 6.58 16.77 32.28
CA LEU A 157 7.44 17.95 32.44
C LEU A 157 8.50 18.11 31.33
N THR A 158 8.92 17.04 30.65
CA THR A 158 10.05 17.12 29.68
C THR A 158 9.68 16.59 28.29
N HIS A 159 9.67 17.46 27.28
CA HIS A 159 9.37 17.14 25.86
C HIS A 159 10.18 18.03 24.89
N GLY A 160 10.43 17.54 23.67
CA GLY A 160 11.04 18.30 22.57
C GLY A 160 12.27 17.62 21.94
N GLU A 161 12.43 17.75 20.62
CA GLU A 161 13.53 17.11 19.85
C GLU A 161 14.91 17.69 20.17
N ASP A 162 14.99 18.98 20.55
CA ASP A 162 16.25 19.67 20.93
C ASP A 162 16.50 19.72 22.44
N TYR A 163 15.89 18.82 23.21
CA TYR A 163 15.93 18.85 24.68
C TYR A 163 17.38 18.81 25.21
N LEU A 164 18.29 18.02 24.65
CA LEU A 164 19.68 17.93 25.15
C LEU A 164 20.64 18.93 24.48
N THR A 165 20.30 19.42 23.30
CA THR A 165 21.22 20.15 22.41
C THR A 165 21.12 21.65 22.55
N LYS A 166 19.92 22.20 22.85
CA LYS A 166 19.66 23.64 22.90
C LYS A 166 20.65 24.44 23.76
N TYR A 167 20.93 23.98 24.99
CA TYR A 167 21.79 24.68 25.96
C TYR A 167 23.21 24.11 26.06
N MET A 168 23.61 23.27 25.11
CA MET A 168 24.95 22.68 25.09
C MET A 168 26.02 23.77 24.93
N PRO A 169 27.15 23.71 25.67
CA PRO A 169 28.22 24.70 25.54
C PRO A 169 28.79 24.72 24.11
N LYS A 170 29.10 25.92 23.58
CA LYS A 170 29.57 26.13 22.19
C LYS A 170 30.72 25.17 21.80
N GLY A 171 31.72 24.99 22.67
CA GLY A 171 32.83 24.07 22.41
C GLY A 171 32.43 22.59 22.26
N LEU A 172 31.33 22.15 22.90
CA LEU A 172 30.82 20.80 22.76
C LEU A 172 29.96 20.64 21.50
N LYS A 173 29.18 21.67 21.14
CA LYS A 173 28.41 21.71 19.88
C LYS A 173 29.34 21.61 18.66
N THR A 174 30.46 22.33 18.68
CA THR A 174 31.49 22.27 17.64
C THR A 174 32.10 20.88 17.49
N VAL A 175 32.37 20.18 18.62
CA VAL A 175 32.93 18.81 18.59
C VAL A 175 31.92 17.78 18.05
N LEU A 176 30.64 17.97 18.35
CA LEU A 176 29.56 17.06 17.92
C LEU A 176 28.93 17.46 16.57
N ASN A 177 29.44 18.50 15.91
CA ASN A 177 28.96 19.02 14.65
C ASN A 177 27.45 19.35 14.66
N ILE A 178 26.96 19.84 15.81
CA ILE A 178 25.57 20.27 16.00
C ILE A 178 25.51 21.76 15.62
N PRO A 179 24.68 22.17 14.65
CA PRO A 179 24.58 23.56 14.24
C PRO A 179 24.09 24.45 15.40
N ASP A 180 24.75 25.58 15.64
CA ASP A 180 24.22 26.63 16.52
C ASP A 180 23.12 27.36 15.74
N GLU A 181 21.96 27.59 16.36
CA GLU A 181 20.81 28.29 15.74
C GLU A 181 21.14 29.72 15.28
N GLU A 182 22.31 30.25 15.62
CA GLU A 182 22.81 31.57 15.19
C GLU A 182 23.53 31.56 13.83
N ASP A 183 23.84 30.41 13.23
CA ASP A 183 24.59 30.32 11.95
C ASP A 183 23.69 30.03 10.73
N PHE A 184 22.53 30.68 10.66
CA PHE A 184 21.91 30.94 9.36
C PHE A 184 22.60 32.13 8.71
N ILE A 185 23.24 31.85 7.58
CA ILE A 185 23.79 32.76 6.56
C ILE A 185 23.27 34.19 6.74
N LEU A 186 24.10 35.05 7.34
CA LEU A 186 23.96 36.50 7.24
C LEU A 186 24.18 36.89 5.77
N VAL A 187 23.12 36.82 4.98
CA VAL A 187 22.98 37.77 3.88
C VAL A 187 22.92 39.13 4.56
N ASP A 188 23.83 40.02 4.19
CA ASP A 188 23.89 41.40 4.65
C ASP A 188 22.57 42.11 4.27
N ARG A 189 21.53 41.94 5.10
CA ARG A 189 20.20 42.56 4.95
C ARG A 189 20.11 43.74 5.91
N LYS A 190 20.97 44.75 5.69
CA LYS A 190 20.66 46.11 6.15
C LYS A 190 19.69 46.72 5.16
N ILE A 191 18.39 46.69 5.47
CA ILE A 191 17.44 47.79 5.24
C ILE A 191 16.32 47.68 6.31
N ASP A 192 16.44 48.56 7.30
CA ASP A 192 15.41 49.20 8.14
C ASP A 192 14.41 48.39 8.98
N SER A 193 14.91 47.61 9.94
CA SER A 193 14.15 47.15 11.11
C SER A 193 14.01 48.22 12.22
N SER A 194 14.05 49.52 11.87
CA SER A 194 13.84 50.65 12.79
C SER A 194 12.67 51.56 12.40
N SER A 195 11.85 51.11 11.43
CA SER A 195 10.88 51.93 10.72
C SER A 195 9.56 52.14 11.47
N VAL A 196 8.84 53.18 11.04
CA VAL A 196 7.49 53.62 11.47
C VAL A 196 6.50 52.46 11.71
N GLU A 197 6.66 51.34 11.00
CA GLU A 197 5.79 50.17 11.08
C GLU A 197 5.87 49.44 12.43
N LEU A 198 7.06 49.25 13.00
CA LEU A 198 7.22 48.67 14.34
C LEU A 198 6.53 49.55 15.40
N THR A 199 6.67 50.86 15.24
CA THR A 199 6.03 51.84 16.14
C THR A 199 4.50 51.77 16.00
N TYR A 200 4.00 51.65 14.77
CA TYR A 200 2.57 51.48 14.51
C TYR A 200 2.03 50.18 15.10
N TYR A 201 2.74 49.05 14.90
CA TYR A 201 2.39 47.75 15.48
C TYR A 201 2.32 47.83 17.00
N THR A 202 3.39 48.30 17.65
CA THR A 202 3.48 48.38 19.12
C THR A 202 2.40 49.28 19.72
N ASN A 203 2.08 50.39 19.06
CA ASN A 203 1.14 51.39 19.60
C ASN A 203 -0.34 51.09 19.29
N HIS A 204 -0.64 50.43 18.17
CA HIS A 204 -2.02 50.29 17.67
C HIS A 204 -2.48 48.85 17.53
N ILE A 205 -1.61 47.92 17.12
CA ILE A 205 -1.99 46.54 16.78
C ILE A 205 -1.77 45.60 17.97
N GLN A 206 -0.57 45.64 18.58
CA GLN A 206 -0.21 44.80 19.71
C GLN A 206 -1.19 44.94 20.89
N PRO A 207 -1.67 46.14 21.27
CA PRO A 207 -2.65 46.28 22.36
C PRO A 207 -3.98 45.59 22.06
N ILE A 208 -4.43 45.61 20.79
CA ILE A 208 -5.66 44.92 20.36
C ILE A 208 -5.48 43.40 20.55
N ILE A 209 -4.38 42.84 20.05
CA ILE A 209 -4.12 41.39 20.15
C ILE A 209 -3.92 40.97 21.62
N GLN A 210 -3.25 41.79 22.42
CA GLN A 210 -3.10 41.59 23.86
C GLN A 210 -4.45 41.53 24.58
N ASN A 211 -5.33 42.47 24.27
CA ASN A 211 -6.63 42.58 24.94
C ASN A 211 -7.58 41.43 24.56
N TYR A 212 -7.67 41.12 23.26
CA TYR A 212 -8.71 40.23 22.74
C TYR A 212 -8.23 38.79 22.47
N CYS A 213 -6.93 38.54 22.30
CA CYS A 213 -6.42 37.25 21.82
C CYS A 213 -5.54 36.49 22.83
N TYR A 214 -4.72 37.17 23.64
CA TYR A 214 -3.71 36.51 24.50
C TYR A 214 -4.32 35.58 25.57
N LYS A 215 -5.54 35.86 26.03
CA LYS A 215 -6.22 35.00 27.01
C LYS A 215 -6.41 33.56 26.51
N CYS A 216 -6.55 33.37 25.19
CA CYS A 216 -6.72 32.06 24.57
C CYS A 216 -5.50 31.57 23.76
N HIS A 217 -4.62 32.49 23.37
CA HIS A 217 -3.44 32.26 22.52
C HIS A 217 -2.17 32.87 23.13
N GLY A 218 -2.02 32.80 24.44
CA GLY A 218 -0.88 33.31 25.19
C GLY A 218 -0.11 32.20 25.90
N GLU A 219 0.74 32.55 26.86
CA GLU A 219 1.56 31.57 27.59
C GLU A 219 0.72 30.49 28.31
N GLU A 220 -0.34 30.90 29.00
CA GLU A 220 -1.18 29.99 29.80
C GLU A 220 -2.11 29.11 28.98
N LYS A 221 -2.56 29.58 27.80
CA LYS A 221 -3.49 28.86 26.92
C LYS A 221 -3.08 29.06 25.47
N GLN A 222 -2.90 27.95 24.75
CA GLN A 222 -2.46 27.92 23.36
C GLN A 222 -3.49 27.20 22.50
N LYS A 223 -4.72 27.75 22.45
CA LYS A 223 -5.79 27.15 21.63
C LYS A 223 -5.33 27.09 20.17
N GLY A 224 -5.61 25.97 19.50
CA GLY A 224 -5.22 25.76 18.11
C GLY A 224 -3.71 25.70 17.86
N GLU A 225 -2.90 25.43 18.89
CA GLU A 225 -1.42 25.40 18.81
C GLU A 225 -0.79 26.75 18.41
N MET A 226 -1.50 27.86 18.68
CA MET A 226 -1.07 29.22 18.35
C MET A 226 -0.75 30.02 19.61
N ARG A 227 0.42 30.68 19.61
CA ARG A 227 0.89 31.56 20.68
C ARG A 227 1.25 32.93 20.08
N PHE A 228 0.42 33.95 20.34
CA PHE A 228 0.51 35.27 19.71
C PHE A 228 1.41 36.26 20.45
N ASP A 229 1.76 36.01 21.71
CA ASP A 229 2.71 36.84 22.46
C ASP A 229 4.16 36.73 21.97
N ASN A 230 4.46 35.66 21.22
CA ASN A 230 5.76 35.44 20.57
C ASN A 230 5.70 35.60 19.05
N LEU A 231 4.62 36.19 18.52
CA LEU A 231 4.42 36.34 17.09
C LEU A 231 5.28 37.47 16.54
N ASP A 232 6.16 37.16 15.58
CA ASP A 232 6.99 38.18 14.93
C ASP A 232 6.12 39.10 14.06
N TRP A 233 6.18 40.40 14.34
CA TRP A 233 5.40 41.42 13.64
C TRP A 233 5.92 41.68 12.22
N ASP A 234 7.22 41.46 11.97
CA ASP A 234 7.82 41.66 10.66
C ASP A 234 7.48 40.48 9.75
N MET A 235 6.38 40.60 9.00
CA MET A 235 5.93 39.54 8.09
C MET A 235 6.86 39.34 6.88
N ILE A 236 7.68 40.36 6.56
CA ILE A 236 8.54 40.41 5.38
C ILE A 236 9.80 39.59 5.66
N ASN A 237 10.50 39.91 6.76
CA ASN A 237 11.76 39.26 7.13
C ASN A 237 11.58 38.12 8.13
N GLY A 238 10.49 38.13 8.91
CA GLY A 238 10.17 37.11 9.90
C GLY A 238 9.50 35.86 9.32
N PHE A 239 9.48 34.78 10.10
CA PHE A 239 8.97 33.48 9.69
C PHE A 239 7.45 33.29 9.93
N ASP A 240 6.81 34.22 10.63
CA ASP A 240 5.43 34.06 11.14
C ASP A 240 4.31 34.54 10.18
N GLY A 241 4.63 34.90 8.94
CA GLY A 241 3.64 35.37 7.96
C GLY A 241 2.44 34.41 7.75
N GLU A 242 2.66 33.09 7.80
CA GLU A 242 1.54 32.12 7.72
C GLU A 242 0.62 32.19 8.94
N LYS A 243 1.16 32.40 10.14
CA LYS A 243 0.37 32.53 11.36
C LYS A 243 -0.49 33.80 11.32
N TRP A 244 0.05 34.89 10.77
CA TRP A 244 -0.71 36.12 10.51
C TRP A 244 -1.83 35.91 9.47
N ASN A 245 -1.56 35.17 8.41
CA ASN A 245 -2.58 34.83 7.40
C ASN A 245 -3.71 33.95 8.00
N LEU A 246 -3.37 32.99 8.87
CA LEU A 246 -4.37 32.21 9.62
C LEU A 246 -5.21 33.10 10.53
N MET A 247 -4.58 33.98 11.31
CA MET A 247 -5.29 34.95 12.16
C MET A 247 -6.26 35.81 11.34
N LEU A 248 -5.80 36.35 10.21
CA LEU A 248 -6.63 37.15 9.31
C LEU A 248 -7.84 36.37 8.78
N ASN A 249 -7.67 35.09 8.43
CA ASN A 249 -8.78 34.27 7.95
C ASN A 249 -9.84 34.07 9.06
N GLU A 250 -9.43 33.74 10.29
CA GLU A 250 -10.38 33.54 11.40
C GLU A 250 -11.12 34.83 11.78
N ILE A 251 -10.44 35.99 11.73
CA ILE A 251 -11.08 37.30 11.96
C ILE A 251 -12.10 37.60 10.84
N ASN A 252 -11.74 37.35 9.58
CA ASN A 252 -12.64 37.58 8.44
C ASN A 252 -13.85 36.63 8.44
N LEU A 253 -13.69 35.41 8.94
CA LEU A 253 -14.79 34.46 9.15
C LEU A 253 -15.69 34.87 10.32
N GLY A 254 -15.27 35.82 11.16
CA GLY A 254 -16.00 36.23 12.36
C GLY A 254 -15.95 35.19 13.48
N GLU A 255 -15.07 34.20 13.37
CA GLU A 255 -14.91 33.11 14.37
C GLU A 255 -14.02 33.55 15.54
N MET A 256 -13.23 34.62 15.36
CA MET A 256 -12.32 35.16 16.37
C MET A 256 -12.51 36.69 16.54
N PRO A 257 -12.65 37.19 17.78
CA PRO A 257 -12.75 36.44 19.04
C PRO A 257 -14.05 35.60 19.13
N PRO A 258 -14.07 34.48 19.89
CA PRO A 258 -15.28 33.65 20.06
C PRO A 258 -16.43 34.40 20.74
N GLU A 259 -17.68 34.01 20.49
CA GLU A 259 -18.88 34.69 21.03
C GLU A 259 -18.89 34.87 22.56
N ASP A 260 -18.23 33.98 23.30
CA ASP A 260 -18.13 34.01 24.77
C ASP A 260 -17.00 34.92 25.30
N GLN A 261 -16.25 35.58 24.40
CA GLN A 261 -15.17 36.52 24.73
C GLN A 261 -15.49 37.93 24.24
N ASP A 262 -14.75 38.91 24.79
CA ASP A 262 -14.87 40.31 24.39
C ASP A 262 -14.59 40.47 22.89
N GLN A 263 -15.52 41.12 22.20
CA GLN A 263 -15.49 41.30 20.75
C GLN A 263 -14.74 42.57 20.35
N LEU A 264 -14.03 42.51 19.22
CA LEU A 264 -13.43 43.67 18.58
C LEU A 264 -14.52 44.69 18.20
N THR A 265 -14.27 45.97 18.44
CA THR A 265 -15.10 47.03 17.84
C THR A 265 -14.89 47.07 16.32
N ASP A 266 -15.87 47.60 15.57
CA ASP A 266 -15.76 47.69 14.10
C ASP A 266 -14.51 48.46 13.65
N GLN A 267 -14.13 49.51 14.39
CA GLN A 267 -12.92 50.30 14.10
C GLN A 267 -11.63 49.52 14.38
N GLU A 268 -11.54 48.82 15.50
CA GLU A 268 -10.38 47.98 15.83
C GLU A 268 -10.24 46.80 14.86
N ARG A 269 -11.35 46.18 14.47
CA ARG A 269 -11.38 45.09 13.49
C ARG A 269 -10.87 45.57 12.14
N ILE A 270 -11.36 46.70 11.63
CA ILE A 270 -10.90 47.28 10.36
C ILE A 270 -9.40 47.60 10.45
N MET A 271 -8.96 48.25 11.53
CA MET A 271 -7.55 48.61 11.71
C MET A 271 -6.63 47.38 11.73
N LEU A 272 -7.02 46.31 12.44
CA LEU A 272 -6.28 45.06 12.51
C LEU A 272 -6.26 44.34 11.15
N VAL A 273 -7.42 44.19 10.51
CA VAL A 273 -7.56 43.51 9.21
C VAL A 273 -6.79 44.25 8.11
N ASP A 274 -6.89 45.58 8.02
CA ASP A 274 -6.17 46.38 7.03
C ASP A 274 -4.66 46.29 7.22
N TRP A 275 -4.19 46.36 8.47
CA TRP A 275 -2.77 46.27 8.79
C TRP A 275 -2.19 44.91 8.43
N ILE A 276 -2.85 43.82 8.84
CA ILE A 276 -2.41 42.45 8.53
C ILE A 276 -2.46 42.23 7.01
N SER A 277 -3.55 42.62 6.35
CA SER A 277 -3.73 42.41 4.91
C SER A 277 -2.65 43.13 4.09
N LYS A 278 -2.37 44.39 4.41
CA LYS A 278 -1.33 45.18 3.74
C LYS A 278 0.07 44.61 3.95
N ASN A 279 0.41 44.24 5.18
CA ASN A 279 1.73 43.69 5.49
C ASN A 279 1.91 42.28 4.90
N LEU A 280 0.85 41.46 4.85
CA LEU A 280 0.87 40.18 4.14
C LEU A 280 1.01 40.36 2.62
N GLU A 281 0.40 41.38 2.02
CA GLU A 281 0.57 41.67 0.58
C GLU A 281 2.03 42.02 0.26
N ILE A 282 2.65 42.91 1.05
CA ILE A 282 4.06 43.29 0.88
C ILE A 282 4.98 42.08 1.16
N ALA A 283 4.70 41.32 2.23
CA ALA A 283 5.44 40.11 2.55
C ALA A 283 5.28 39.02 1.49
N ALA A 284 4.12 38.91 0.86
CA ALA A 284 3.88 37.98 -0.23
C ALA A 284 4.74 38.34 -1.44
N GLU A 285 4.78 39.62 -1.84
CA GLU A 285 5.65 40.07 -2.92
C GLU A 285 7.14 39.84 -2.63
N ALA A 286 7.58 40.07 -1.40
CA ALA A 286 8.95 39.81 -0.98
C ALA A 286 9.27 38.31 -0.97
N LYS A 287 8.42 37.49 -0.34
CA LYS A 287 8.61 36.04 -0.24
C LYS A 287 8.37 35.30 -1.53
N GLN A 288 7.60 35.83 -2.48
CA GLN A 288 7.47 35.24 -3.82
C GLN A 288 8.80 35.26 -4.58
N LYS A 289 9.72 36.17 -4.25
CA LYS A 289 11.09 36.17 -4.78
C LYS A 289 11.97 35.11 -4.09
N ASP A 290 11.81 34.93 -2.78
CA ASP A 290 12.59 33.97 -1.97
C ASP A 290 12.11 32.51 -2.10
N ASN A 291 10.80 32.27 -2.28
CA ASN A 291 10.17 30.94 -2.47
C ASN A 291 10.55 30.24 -3.79
N LYS A 292 11.41 30.88 -4.61
CA LYS A 292 11.89 30.33 -5.88
C LYS A 292 13.01 29.31 -5.70
N VAL A 293 13.57 29.09 -4.50
CA VAL A 293 14.70 28.15 -4.31
C VAL A 293 14.32 27.03 -3.33
N VAL A 294 13.89 25.89 -3.86
CA VAL A 294 13.73 24.66 -3.07
C VAL A 294 14.53 23.56 -3.77
N MET A 295 15.71 23.26 -3.23
CA MET A 295 16.45 22.08 -3.66
C MET A 295 15.66 20.83 -3.29
N ARG A 296 15.30 20.05 -4.31
CA ARG A 296 14.47 18.87 -4.16
C ARG A 296 15.16 17.66 -4.76
N ARG A 297 15.40 16.61 -3.96
CA ARG A 297 15.77 15.29 -4.50
C ARG A 297 14.60 14.66 -5.23
N MET A 298 14.88 13.77 -6.18
CA MET A 298 13.84 12.93 -6.78
C MET A 298 13.18 12.04 -5.71
N THR A 299 11.87 11.81 -5.86
CA THR A 299 11.17 10.77 -5.08
C THR A 299 11.69 9.38 -5.46
N LYS A 300 11.40 8.35 -4.67
CA LYS A 300 11.82 6.97 -5.00
C LYS A 300 11.33 6.50 -6.37
N SER A 301 10.12 6.92 -6.76
CA SER A 301 9.54 6.59 -8.07
C SER A 301 10.23 7.38 -9.19
N GLN A 302 10.46 8.68 -8.99
CA GLN A 302 11.17 9.52 -9.96
C GLN A 302 12.61 9.03 -10.17
N TYR A 303 13.33 8.68 -9.09
CA TYR A 303 14.68 8.11 -9.17
C TYR A 303 14.71 6.80 -9.96
N THR A 304 13.75 5.91 -9.70
CA THR A 304 13.59 4.64 -10.43
C THR A 304 13.34 4.88 -11.92
N ASN A 305 12.40 5.75 -12.27
CA ASN A 305 12.11 6.11 -13.65
C ASN A 305 13.33 6.72 -14.34
N SER A 306 14.09 7.55 -13.63
CA SER A 306 15.31 8.17 -14.14
C SER A 306 16.42 7.17 -14.43
N LEU A 307 16.63 6.19 -13.55
CA LEU A 307 17.57 5.11 -13.81
C LEU A 307 17.12 4.24 -14.99
N ASN A 308 15.84 3.86 -15.03
CA ASN A 308 15.29 3.01 -16.08
C ASN A 308 15.43 3.65 -17.47
N GLU A 309 15.08 4.93 -17.60
CA GLU A 309 15.20 5.70 -18.86
C GLU A 309 16.66 5.96 -19.26
N LEU A 310 17.54 6.24 -18.29
CA LEU A 310 18.94 6.50 -18.56
C LEU A 310 19.67 5.24 -19.03
N LEU A 311 19.39 4.10 -18.39
CA LEU A 311 20.11 2.84 -18.55
C LEU A 311 19.42 1.83 -19.47
N GLY A 312 18.18 2.08 -19.88
CA GLY A 312 17.41 1.15 -20.72
C GLY A 312 17.06 -0.16 -20.00
N VAL A 313 16.89 -0.10 -18.69
CA VAL A 313 16.43 -1.22 -17.83
C VAL A 313 15.04 -0.91 -17.29
N ASP A 314 14.31 -1.93 -16.84
CA ASP A 314 12.95 -1.75 -16.29
C ASP A 314 12.85 -2.50 -14.95
N ILE A 315 13.54 -1.97 -13.94
CA ILE A 315 13.60 -2.56 -12.58
C ILE A 315 13.06 -1.54 -11.57
N ASN A 316 12.33 -1.99 -10.57
CA ASN A 316 11.88 -1.14 -9.47
C ASN A 316 12.96 -0.96 -8.39
N PHE A 317 13.99 -0.17 -8.69
CA PHE A 317 15.08 0.12 -7.75
C PHE A 317 14.61 0.85 -6.48
N GLY A 318 13.48 1.56 -6.54
CA GLY A 318 12.98 2.39 -5.44
C GLY A 318 12.37 1.61 -4.27
N ASP A 319 12.08 0.31 -4.42
CA ASP A 319 11.44 -0.48 -3.35
C ASP A 319 12.36 -0.72 -2.15
N VAL A 320 13.68 -0.63 -2.31
CA VAL A 320 14.64 -0.71 -1.20
C VAL A 320 14.88 0.63 -0.50
N LEU A 321 14.44 1.75 -1.11
CA LEU A 321 14.55 3.06 -0.48
C LEU A 321 13.47 3.23 0.58
N PRO A 322 13.76 3.96 1.68
CA PRO A 322 12.72 4.37 2.62
C PRO A 322 11.56 5.08 1.92
N ASN A 323 10.35 4.96 2.47
CA ASN A 323 9.22 5.71 1.95
C ASN A 323 9.45 7.22 2.10
N ASP A 324 9.13 7.97 1.05
CA ASP A 324 9.19 9.43 1.07
C ASP A 324 8.14 10.00 2.04
N GLY A 325 8.55 10.98 2.85
CA GLY A 325 7.65 11.71 3.74
C GLY A 325 6.59 12.49 2.96
N LYS A 326 5.42 12.69 3.58
CA LYS A 326 4.30 13.43 2.98
C LYS A 326 4.20 14.82 3.60
N SER A 327 3.91 15.82 2.76
CA SER A 327 3.69 17.19 3.22
C SER A 327 2.36 17.40 3.92
N LYS A 328 2.16 18.61 4.46
CA LYS A 328 0.89 18.99 5.08
C LYS A 328 -0.26 18.83 4.08
N MET A 329 -0.01 19.13 2.81
CA MET A 329 -0.97 18.92 1.72
C MET A 329 -1.07 17.45 1.26
N GLY A 330 -0.13 16.58 1.67
CA GLY A 330 -0.17 15.14 1.44
C GLY A 330 0.70 14.66 0.27
N PHE A 331 1.59 15.49 -0.27
CA PHE A 331 2.44 15.15 -1.40
C PHE A 331 3.83 14.69 -0.99
N SER A 332 4.36 13.65 -1.64
CA SER A 332 5.72 13.15 -1.36
C SER A 332 6.80 13.96 -2.04
N ASN A 333 6.47 14.66 -3.12
CA ASN A 333 7.43 15.36 -3.96
C ASN A 333 7.77 16.76 -3.43
N ASN A 334 7.60 17.02 -2.12
CA ASN A 334 7.85 18.30 -1.48
C ASN A 334 9.33 18.43 -1.08
N GLY A 335 10.03 19.44 -1.62
CA GLY A 335 11.46 19.61 -1.40
C GLY A 335 11.88 19.92 0.05
N ASN A 336 11.01 20.53 0.87
CA ASN A 336 11.32 20.79 2.28
C ASN A 336 11.38 19.51 3.12
N ILE A 337 10.65 18.47 2.68
CA ILE A 337 10.53 17.18 3.37
C ILE A 337 11.49 16.16 2.79
N LEU A 338 11.75 16.26 1.48
CA LEU A 338 12.69 15.42 0.76
C LEU A 338 14.14 15.82 1.03
N GLN A 339 14.53 15.79 2.31
CA GLN A 339 15.92 15.89 2.71
C GLN A 339 16.64 14.56 2.49
N THR A 340 17.97 14.61 2.35
CA THR A 340 18.82 13.43 2.16
C THR A 340 19.55 13.14 3.47
N SER A 341 19.37 11.94 4.00
CA SER A 341 20.18 11.43 5.13
C SER A 341 21.41 10.66 4.63
N SER A 342 22.39 10.42 5.51
CA SER A 342 23.56 9.59 5.20
C SER A 342 23.17 8.21 4.65
N LEU A 343 22.13 7.60 5.22
CA LEU A 343 21.60 6.31 4.78
C LEU A 343 21.13 6.34 3.31
N HIS A 344 20.57 7.46 2.84
CA HIS A 344 20.17 7.59 1.44
C HIS A 344 21.37 7.53 0.49
N ILE A 345 22.50 8.13 0.86
CA ILE A 345 23.72 8.11 0.04
C ILE A 345 24.24 6.68 -0.12
N ASP A 346 24.26 5.91 0.97
CA ASP A 346 24.65 4.49 0.93
C ASP A 346 23.73 3.69 0.01
N TYR A 347 22.42 3.91 0.08
CA TYR A 347 21.47 3.27 -0.82
C TYR A 347 21.66 3.71 -2.28
N TYR A 348 21.85 5.00 -2.57
CA TYR A 348 22.07 5.48 -3.93
C TYR A 348 23.34 4.89 -4.55
N GLN A 349 24.42 4.74 -3.78
CA GLN A 349 25.64 4.10 -4.27
C GLN A 349 25.40 2.63 -4.60
N LYS A 350 24.72 1.90 -3.71
CA LYS A 350 24.36 0.49 -3.93
C LYS A 350 23.46 0.33 -5.14
N LEU A 351 22.42 1.16 -5.26
CA LEU A 351 21.46 1.14 -6.36
C LEU A 351 22.08 1.54 -7.69
N ALA A 352 22.91 2.58 -7.74
CA ALA A 352 23.64 2.98 -8.94
C ALA A 352 24.51 1.83 -9.47
N ARG A 353 25.24 1.15 -8.57
CA ARG A 353 26.05 -0.01 -8.91
C ARG A 353 25.20 -1.17 -9.41
N GLU A 354 24.11 -1.48 -8.72
CA GLU A 354 23.18 -2.54 -9.13
C GLU A 354 22.58 -2.24 -10.50
N ALA A 355 22.08 -1.04 -10.72
CA ALA A 355 21.48 -0.62 -11.98
C ALA A 355 22.48 -0.68 -13.15
N LEU A 356 23.71 -0.21 -12.96
CA LEU A 356 24.75 -0.29 -13.97
C LEU A 356 25.20 -1.73 -14.24
N ASN A 357 25.25 -2.60 -13.22
CA ASN A 357 25.53 -4.03 -13.43
C ASN A 357 24.43 -4.71 -14.26
N LYS A 358 23.18 -4.27 -14.13
CA LYS A 358 22.04 -4.78 -14.93
C LYS A 358 22.08 -4.23 -16.36
N ALA A 359 22.55 -3.01 -16.55
CA ALA A 359 22.63 -2.36 -17.87
C ALA A 359 23.84 -2.82 -18.69
N ILE A 360 25.02 -2.88 -18.06
CA ILE A 360 26.31 -3.18 -18.68
C ILE A 360 26.60 -4.68 -18.55
N VAL A 361 25.94 -5.48 -19.38
CA VAL A 361 26.21 -6.92 -19.49
C VAL A 361 27.14 -7.16 -20.68
N ASN A 362 28.43 -7.42 -20.41
CA ASN A 362 29.48 -7.58 -21.42
C ASN A 362 29.94 -9.04 -21.56
N GLY A 363 30.82 -9.31 -22.53
CA GLY A 363 31.42 -10.63 -22.76
C GLY A 363 30.58 -11.59 -23.63
N LYS A 364 30.60 -12.88 -23.29
CA LYS A 364 29.85 -13.91 -24.04
C LYS A 364 28.38 -13.88 -23.62
N LYS A 365 27.47 -13.97 -24.59
CA LYS A 365 26.02 -14.05 -24.34
C LYS A 365 25.70 -15.11 -23.27
N PRO A 366 25.04 -14.74 -22.16
CA PRO A 366 24.65 -15.69 -21.12
C PRO A 366 23.82 -16.84 -21.69
N LYS A 367 24.03 -18.05 -21.18
CA LYS A 367 23.22 -19.22 -21.56
C LYS A 367 21.83 -19.08 -20.95
N SER A 368 20.80 -18.96 -21.79
CA SER A 368 19.40 -18.93 -21.39
C SER A 368 18.91 -20.32 -20.96
N LYS A 369 18.21 -20.40 -19.84
CA LYS A 369 17.35 -21.54 -19.51
C LYS A 369 16.02 -21.35 -20.24
N LYS A 370 15.73 -22.25 -21.17
CA LYS A 370 14.52 -22.21 -22.00
C LYS A 370 13.75 -23.51 -21.88
N TYR A 371 12.49 -23.40 -21.46
CA TYR A 371 11.57 -24.51 -21.25
C TYR A 371 10.29 -24.25 -22.03
N LYS A 372 9.86 -25.22 -22.85
CA LYS A 372 8.57 -25.18 -23.52
C LYS A 372 7.76 -26.41 -23.11
N VAL A 373 6.54 -26.18 -22.66
CA VAL A 373 5.57 -27.24 -22.36
C VAL A 373 4.48 -27.19 -23.43
N THR A 374 4.38 -28.27 -24.21
CA THR A 374 3.32 -28.42 -25.22
C THR A 374 2.24 -29.34 -24.66
N LEU A 375 0.99 -28.90 -24.74
CA LEU A 375 -0.19 -29.56 -24.17
C LEU A 375 -0.93 -30.35 -25.25
N GLY A 376 -1.57 -31.44 -24.86
CA GLY A 376 -2.52 -32.17 -25.71
C GLY A 376 -2.67 -33.63 -25.30
N LYS A 377 -3.85 -34.19 -25.53
CA LYS A 377 -4.18 -35.56 -25.12
C LYS A 377 -3.18 -36.56 -25.72
N ASN A 378 -2.60 -37.42 -24.89
CA ASN A 378 -1.62 -38.43 -25.30
C ASN A 378 -0.38 -37.86 -26.07
N LYS A 379 -0.02 -36.58 -25.87
CA LYS A 379 1.19 -36.00 -26.50
C LYS A 379 2.49 -36.25 -25.73
N GLY A 380 2.38 -36.62 -24.46
CA GLY A 380 3.50 -36.90 -23.59
C GLY A 380 4.07 -38.30 -23.77
N ASP A 381 5.23 -38.54 -23.16
CA ASP A 381 5.87 -39.86 -23.12
C ASP A 381 5.53 -40.64 -21.83
N GLY A 382 4.70 -40.08 -20.95
CA GLY A 382 4.31 -40.64 -19.65
C GLY A 382 5.44 -40.72 -18.61
N ILE A 383 6.67 -40.36 -19.00
CA ILE A 383 7.89 -40.58 -18.22
C ILE A 383 8.59 -39.25 -17.89
N SER A 384 8.33 -38.21 -18.69
CA SER A 384 8.88 -36.89 -18.54
C SER A 384 7.86 -35.86 -18.05
N GLY A 385 8.33 -34.94 -17.22
CA GLY A 385 7.47 -33.93 -16.58
C GLY A 385 7.29 -34.23 -15.10
N ALA A 386 7.23 -33.17 -14.30
CA ALA A 386 6.97 -33.26 -12.88
C ALA A 386 5.46 -33.28 -12.64
N GLU A 387 4.95 -34.36 -12.03
CA GLU A 387 3.65 -34.33 -11.38
C GLU A 387 3.85 -33.75 -9.97
N PHE A 388 3.71 -32.43 -9.83
CA PHE A 388 3.82 -31.77 -8.54
C PHE A 388 2.58 -32.05 -7.68
N GLY A 389 2.63 -33.18 -6.96
CA GLY A 389 1.65 -33.57 -5.94
C GLY A 389 1.76 -32.76 -4.63
N GLY A 390 0.71 -32.85 -3.81
CA GLY A 390 0.58 -32.16 -2.53
C GLY A 390 -0.90 -32.11 -2.13
N TYR A 391 -1.22 -31.76 -0.88
CA TYR A 391 -2.53 -31.99 -0.25
C TYR A 391 -3.80 -31.53 -1.03
N GLN A 392 -3.67 -30.74 -2.13
CA GLN A 392 -4.75 -30.34 -3.05
C GLN A 392 -4.28 -29.92 -4.48
N THR A 393 -3.13 -30.38 -5.01
CA THR A 393 -2.76 -30.10 -6.43
C THR A 393 -3.33 -31.17 -7.34
N ALA A 394 -4.15 -30.79 -8.34
CA ALA A 394 -4.47 -31.63 -9.48
C ALA A 394 -3.34 -31.53 -10.52
N PRO A 395 -2.38 -32.47 -10.59
CA PRO A 395 -1.42 -32.49 -11.69
C PRO A 395 -2.15 -32.86 -12.99
N ILE A 396 -1.67 -32.35 -14.11
CA ILE A 396 -1.98 -32.94 -15.42
C ILE A 396 -1.08 -34.16 -15.58
N SER A 397 -1.61 -35.24 -16.20
CA SER A 397 -0.82 -36.46 -16.44
C SER A 397 0.37 -36.15 -17.36
N ASN A 398 1.51 -36.77 -17.07
CA ASN A 398 2.68 -36.75 -17.96
C ASN A 398 2.41 -37.37 -19.36
N GLU A 399 1.27 -38.03 -19.57
CA GLU A 399 0.82 -38.50 -20.89
C GLU A 399 0.20 -37.35 -21.73
N ASP A 400 -0.22 -36.26 -21.10
CA ASP A 400 -1.01 -35.18 -21.72
C ASP A 400 -0.19 -33.89 -22.00
N PHE A 401 1.11 -33.92 -21.73
CA PHE A 401 2.02 -32.83 -22.09
C PHE A 401 3.46 -33.32 -22.31
N ILE A 402 4.24 -32.54 -23.07
CA ILE A 402 5.66 -32.79 -23.28
C ILE A 402 6.50 -31.58 -22.88
N VAL A 403 7.56 -31.82 -22.12
CA VAL A 403 8.55 -30.79 -21.73
C VAL A 403 9.74 -30.82 -22.68
N GLN A 404 9.98 -29.72 -23.37
CA GLN A 404 11.15 -29.48 -24.22
C GLN A 404 12.11 -28.54 -23.50
N ILE A 405 13.37 -28.95 -23.39
CA ILE A 405 14.45 -28.16 -22.80
C ILE A 405 15.45 -27.85 -23.92
N PHE A 406 15.72 -26.57 -24.15
CA PHE A 406 16.66 -26.16 -25.20
C PHE A 406 18.07 -25.97 -24.61
N GLY A 407 19.11 -26.40 -25.33
CA GLY A 407 20.51 -26.10 -25.01
C GLY A 407 21.28 -27.10 -24.13
N LYS A 408 20.79 -28.34 -23.91
CA LYS A 408 21.54 -29.43 -23.23
C LYS A 408 21.37 -30.78 -23.94
N ASN A 409 22.45 -31.57 -24.04
CA ASN A 409 22.42 -32.97 -24.47
C ASN A 409 22.40 -33.94 -23.26
N ASP A 410 21.55 -34.97 -23.34
CA ASP A 410 21.58 -36.29 -22.71
C ASP A 410 21.52 -36.49 -21.17
N SER A 411 21.45 -35.45 -20.33
CA SER A 411 21.10 -35.60 -18.89
C SER A 411 19.70 -35.07 -18.52
N VAL A 412 18.74 -35.24 -19.43
CA VAL A 412 17.54 -34.38 -19.53
C VAL A 412 16.40 -34.77 -18.59
N ARG A 413 16.33 -36.02 -18.10
CA ARG A 413 15.18 -36.52 -17.32
C ARG A 413 15.02 -35.84 -15.95
N ASN A 414 16.11 -35.64 -15.20
CA ASN A 414 16.06 -35.01 -13.88
C ASN A 414 15.57 -33.56 -13.91
N ILE A 415 15.85 -32.83 -15.00
CA ILE A 415 15.38 -31.45 -15.17
C ILE A 415 13.93 -31.43 -15.67
N LYS A 416 13.56 -32.32 -16.59
CA LYS A 416 12.15 -32.47 -17.02
C LYS A 416 11.24 -32.78 -15.83
N ASN A 417 11.71 -33.58 -14.88
CA ASN A 417 11.00 -33.89 -13.63
C ASN A 417 10.97 -32.73 -12.61
N LYS A 418 11.50 -31.55 -12.97
CA LYS A 418 11.38 -30.29 -12.21
C LYS A 418 10.47 -29.27 -12.91
N ILE A 419 9.81 -29.65 -14.01
CA ILE A 419 8.92 -28.77 -14.78
C ILE A 419 7.58 -29.47 -14.96
N GLY A 420 6.48 -28.80 -14.63
CA GLY A 420 5.15 -29.40 -14.68
C GLY A 420 4.03 -28.39 -14.82
N ILE A 421 2.81 -28.90 -15.04
CA ILE A 421 1.58 -28.11 -15.10
C ILE A 421 0.75 -28.37 -13.85
N GLY A 422 0.41 -27.29 -13.13
CA GLY A 422 -0.35 -27.36 -11.89
C GLY A 422 -1.74 -26.72 -12.00
N MET A 423 -2.77 -27.45 -11.57
CA MET A 423 -4.18 -27.00 -11.63
C MET A 423 -4.79 -26.72 -10.25
N ARG A 424 -3.96 -26.65 -9.20
CA ARG A 424 -4.46 -26.40 -7.83
C ARG A 424 -5.31 -25.15 -7.75
N GLY A 425 -6.49 -25.29 -7.18
CA GLY A 425 -7.45 -24.21 -6.95
C GLY A 425 -8.26 -23.82 -8.19
N SER A 426 -7.87 -24.27 -9.39
CA SER A 426 -8.75 -24.19 -10.56
C SER A 426 -9.95 -25.10 -10.32
N ALA A 427 -11.17 -24.60 -10.49
CA ALA A 427 -12.34 -25.48 -10.43
C ALA A 427 -12.26 -26.54 -11.55
N SER A 428 -12.57 -27.80 -11.22
CA SER A 428 -12.36 -28.97 -12.10
C SER A 428 -13.17 -28.90 -13.41
N ASN A 429 -14.24 -28.12 -13.45
CA ASN A 429 -15.06 -27.87 -14.64
C ASN A 429 -14.55 -26.70 -15.52
N ARG A 430 -13.45 -26.04 -15.14
CA ARG A 430 -12.90 -24.87 -15.84
C ARG A 430 -11.79 -25.21 -16.83
N TYR A 431 -11.37 -26.48 -16.87
CA TYR A 431 -10.31 -26.91 -17.75
C TYR A 431 -10.50 -28.36 -18.19
N TYR A 432 -9.98 -28.70 -19.36
CA TYR A 432 -9.86 -30.08 -19.82
C TYR A 432 -8.85 -30.16 -20.97
N VAL A 433 -8.22 -31.33 -21.12
CA VAL A 433 -7.25 -31.59 -22.17
C VAL A 433 -7.99 -32.08 -23.43
N VAL A 434 -7.61 -31.55 -24.58
CA VAL A 434 -8.08 -31.96 -25.92
C VAL A 434 -6.87 -32.36 -26.76
N ASP A 435 -7.07 -32.98 -27.93
CA ASP A 435 -5.97 -33.51 -28.75
C ASP A 435 -4.94 -32.42 -29.12
N ASP A 436 -5.41 -31.21 -29.43
CA ASP A 436 -4.57 -30.09 -29.89
C ASP A 436 -4.12 -29.12 -28.78
N GLY A 437 -4.41 -29.39 -27.51
CA GLY A 437 -4.04 -28.48 -26.42
C GLY A 437 -4.90 -28.66 -25.18
N MET A 438 -5.14 -27.55 -24.48
CA MET A 438 -5.95 -27.50 -23.27
C MET A 438 -6.97 -26.38 -23.39
N ILE A 439 -8.25 -26.70 -23.16
CA ILE A 439 -9.31 -25.70 -23.10
C ILE A 439 -9.38 -25.15 -21.67
N LEU A 440 -9.34 -23.83 -21.56
CA LEU A 440 -9.53 -23.06 -20.34
C LEU A 440 -10.81 -22.24 -20.48
N ASN A 441 -11.86 -22.63 -19.77
CA ASN A 441 -13.05 -21.81 -19.61
C ASN A 441 -12.73 -20.58 -18.76
N SER A 442 -13.55 -19.53 -18.81
CA SER A 442 -13.37 -18.30 -18.02
C SER A 442 -12.97 -18.55 -16.56
N ALA A 443 -12.14 -17.73 -15.94
CA ALA A 443 -11.89 -17.90 -14.51
C ALA A 443 -13.13 -17.51 -13.69
N LEU A 444 -13.29 -18.12 -12.51
CA LEU A 444 -14.23 -17.63 -11.50
C LEU A 444 -13.50 -16.58 -10.65
N PRO A 445 -14.16 -15.48 -10.24
CA PRO A 445 -13.59 -14.58 -9.24
C PRO A 445 -13.28 -15.36 -7.97
N ALA A 446 -12.12 -15.09 -7.39
CA ALA A 446 -11.73 -15.73 -6.14
C ALA A 446 -12.59 -15.19 -4.99
N LYS A 447 -13.18 -16.06 -4.18
CA LYS A 447 -13.79 -15.65 -2.91
C LYS A 447 -12.67 -15.50 -1.89
N GLU A 448 -12.47 -14.30 -1.38
CA GLU A 448 -11.52 -14.10 -0.29
C GLU A 448 -12.05 -14.81 0.96
N VAL A 449 -11.12 -15.43 1.69
CA VAL A 449 -11.37 -16.16 2.92
C VAL A 449 -10.27 -15.78 3.90
N THR A 450 -10.53 -15.86 5.21
CA THR A 450 -9.66 -15.33 6.27
C THR A 450 -8.20 -15.80 6.17
N PRO A 451 -7.21 -14.98 6.57
CA PRO A 451 -5.79 -15.40 6.58
C PRO A 451 -5.68 -16.67 7.43
N LYS A 452 -5.19 -17.77 6.83
CA LYS A 452 -5.25 -19.20 7.24
C LYS A 452 -6.13 -20.10 6.35
N SER A 453 -6.78 -19.55 5.34
CA SER A 453 -7.63 -20.31 4.42
C SER A 453 -6.95 -20.50 3.05
N TRP A 454 -7.04 -21.73 2.57
CA TRP A 454 -6.27 -22.30 1.47
C TRP A 454 -6.71 -21.84 0.06
N GLN A 455 -7.42 -20.71 -0.06
CA GLN A 455 -8.19 -20.34 -1.27
C GLN A 455 -7.74 -19.00 -1.89
N GLY A 456 -6.42 -18.85 -2.11
CA GLY A 456 -5.92 -17.77 -2.97
C GLY A 456 -6.50 -17.84 -4.40
N PRO A 457 -6.41 -16.73 -5.16
CA PRO A 457 -6.95 -16.65 -6.51
C PRO A 457 -6.30 -17.69 -7.39
N SER A 458 -7.13 -18.50 -8.01
CA SER A 458 -6.66 -19.72 -8.61
C SER A 458 -6.66 -19.62 -10.14
N PRO A 459 -5.48 -19.62 -10.78
CA PRO A 459 -5.34 -19.59 -12.24
C PRO A 459 -6.07 -20.72 -12.92
N ASN A 460 -6.38 -20.55 -14.20
CA ASN A 460 -6.79 -21.65 -15.04
C ASN A 460 -5.63 -22.61 -15.34
N LEU A 461 -4.38 -22.14 -15.37
CA LEU A 461 -3.21 -22.97 -15.68
C LEU A 461 -1.95 -22.39 -15.03
N LYS A 462 -1.05 -23.25 -14.51
CA LYS A 462 0.27 -22.85 -14.00
C LYS A 462 1.40 -23.66 -14.59
N LEU A 463 2.40 -22.99 -15.13
CA LEU A 463 3.72 -23.55 -15.35
C LEU A 463 4.50 -23.50 -14.04
N LEU A 464 4.93 -24.65 -13.56
CA LEU A 464 5.70 -24.82 -12.33
C LEU A 464 7.14 -25.19 -12.68
N ILE A 465 8.11 -24.43 -12.20
CA ILE A 465 9.54 -24.70 -12.38
C ILE A 465 10.17 -24.80 -10.99
N LYS A 466 10.59 -26.01 -10.60
CA LYS A 466 11.17 -26.27 -9.28
C LYS A 466 12.68 -26.16 -9.31
N GLN A 467 13.26 -25.32 -8.46
CA GLN A 467 14.71 -25.11 -8.25
C GLN A 467 15.56 -24.68 -9.47
N ASP A 468 15.17 -25.02 -10.71
CA ASP A 468 16.00 -24.84 -11.92
C ASP A 468 15.56 -23.61 -12.76
N PHE A 469 15.46 -22.45 -12.12
CA PHE A 469 15.16 -21.17 -12.76
C PHE A 469 16.19 -20.10 -12.36
N PRO A 470 16.47 -19.09 -13.21
CA PRO A 470 17.22 -17.91 -12.80
C PRO A 470 16.41 -17.10 -11.79
N ARG A 471 17.07 -16.41 -10.86
CA ARG A 471 16.40 -15.54 -9.86
C ARG A 471 16.48 -14.06 -10.21
N GLU A 472 17.13 -13.73 -11.31
CA GLU A 472 17.36 -12.36 -11.73
C GLU A 472 17.53 -12.31 -13.25
N GLY A 473 17.40 -11.11 -13.80
CA GLY A 473 17.54 -10.83 -15.22
C GLY A 473 16.22 -10.88 -15.98
N LYS A 474 16.32 -10.45 -17.24
CA LYS A 474 15.19 -10.34 -18.15
C LYS A 474 14.59 -11.71 -18.43
N TYR A 475 13.27 -11.85 -18.42
CA TYR A 475 12.57 -13.06 -18.82
C TYR A 475 11.68 -12.82 -20.05
N ALA A 476 11.34 -13.90 -20.74
CA ALA A 476 10.22 -13.98 -21.67
C ALA A 476 9.33 -15.16 -21.30
N PHE A 477 8.04 -14.89 -21.13
CA PHE A 477 7.00 -15.90 -20.97
C PHE A 477 6.07 -15.83 -22.18
N ARG A 478 5.90 -16.95 -22.89
CA ARG A 478 5.14 -17.02 -24.13
C ARG A 478 4.01 -18.01 -24.01
N VAL A 479 2.84 -17.63 -24.53
CA VAL A 479 1.63 -18.46 -24.54
C VAL A 479 1.18 -18.60 -25.98
N GLU A 480 1.13 -19.84 -26.49
CA GLU A 480 0.54 -20.12 -27.78
C GLU A 480 -0.95 -20.46 -27.58
N ALA A 481 -1.84 -19.57 -28.04
CA ALA A 481 -3.27 -19.70 -27.79
C ALA A 481 -4.17 -19.23 -28.94
N SER A 482 -5.44 -19.60 -28.85
CA SER A 482 -6.53 -19.26 -29.81
C SER A 482 -7.90 -19.33 -29.13
N LYS A 483 -8.96 -18.90 -29.82
CA LYS A 483 -10.33 -19.19 -29.38
C LYS A 483 -10.55 -20.70 -29.24
N GLY A 484 -11.07 -21.11 -28.10
CA GLY A 484 -11.44 -22.49 -27.83
C GLY A 484 -12.85 -22.82 -28.30
N TYR A 485 -13.32 -23.99 -27.90
CA TYR A 485 -14.67 -24.49 -28.15
C TYR A 485 -15.12 -25.30 -26.93
N ASN A 486 -16.43 -25.41 -26.72
CA ASN A 486 -17.01 -26.33 -25.74
C ASN A 486 -17.47 -27.60 -26.47
N SER A 487 -16.98 -28.76 -26.03
CA SER A 487 -17.45 -30.05 -26.54
C SER A 487 -18.32 -30.76 -25.51
N LEU A 488 -19.45 -31.29 -25.98
CA LEU A 488 -20.41 -32.08 -25.21
C LEU A 488 -19.93 -33.51 -24.94
N SER A 489 -18.96 -34.00 -25.73
CA SER A 489 -18.59 -35.41 -25.80
C SER A 489 -17.32 -35.76 -25.02
N ILE A 490 -16.96 -34.94 -24.03
CA ILE A 490 -15.76 -35.12 -23.21
C ILE A 490 -16.14 -35.79 -21.90
N GLU A 491 -15.42 -36.83 -21.53
CA GLU A 491 -15.56 -37.54 -20.26
C GLU A 491 -15.40 -36.59 -19.07
N ARG A 492 -16.46 -36.47 -18.28
CA ARG A 492 -16.51 -35.53 -17.15
C ARG A 492 -17.56 -35.95 -16.15
N LEU A 493 -17.33 -35.56 -14.90
CA LEU A 493 -18.38 -35.57 -13.88
C LEU A 493 -19.41 -34.47 -14.16
N ILE A 494 -20.66 -34.75 -13.85
CA ILE A 494 -21.81 -33.86 -13.94
C ILE A 494 -22.47 -33.86 -12.57
N ASP A 495 -22.78 -32.67 -12.04
CA ASP A 495 -23.38 -32.53 -10.72
C ASP A 495 -24.79 -33.16 -10.67
N LEU A 496 -25.10 -33.82 -9.54
CA LEU A 496 -26.43 -34.35 -9.26
C LEU A 496 -27.41 -33.18 -9.09
N ARG A 497 -28.53 -33.21 -9.83
CA ARG A 497 -29.63 -32.25 -9.72
C ARG A 497 -30.80 -32.88 -8.95
N GLU A 498 -31.60 -32.07 -8.27
CA GLU A 498 -32.71 -32.50 -7.39
C GLU A 498 -33.96 -33.07 -8.11
N LYS A 499 -33.92 -33.29 -9.43
CA LYS A 499 -35.09 -33.78 -10.20
C LYS A 499 -35.10 -35.30 -10.36
N ASP A 500 -36.29 -35.88 -10.45
CA ASP A 500 -36.48 -37.28 -10.83
C ASP A 500 -35.99 -37.53 -12.27
N ILE A 501 -35.05 -38.46 -12.43
CA ILE A 501 -34.39 -38.79 -13.70
C ILE A 501 -35.04 -40.05 -14.30
N LEU A 502 -35.42 -40.03 -15.58
CA LEU A 502 -35.85 -41.21 -16.34
C LEU A 502 -34.63 -42.09 -16.66
N MET A 503 -34.56 -43.20 -15.94
CA MET A 503 -33.45 -44.16 -16.01
C MET A 503 -33.74 -45.30 -16.98
N ASP A 504 -32.80 -45.62 -17.87
CA ASP A 504 -32.84 -46.86 -18.67
C ASP A 504 -32.15 -48.00 -17.91
N LEU A 505 -32.94 -48.77 -17.18
CA LEU A 505 -32.46 -49.91 -16.39
C LEU A 505 -32.04 -51.11 -17.25
N THR A 506 -32.39 -51.14 -18.54
CA THR A 506 -32.08 -52.30 -19.41
C THR A 506 -30.61 -52.38 -19.81
N ASN A 507 -29.89 -51.25 -19.74
CA ASN A 507 -28.48 -51.12 -20.13
C ASN A 507 -27.58 -50.70 -18.96
N ALA A 508 -28.04 -50.91 -17.72
CA ALA A 508 -27.27 -50.56 -16.53
C ALA A 508 -26.03 -51.47 -16.37
N VAL A 509 -24.85 -50.87 -16.26
CA VAL A 509 -23.61 -51.60 -15.97
C VAL A 509 -23.48 -51.69 -14.45
N THR A 510 -23.47 -52.92 -13.91
CA THR A 510 -23.33 -53.14 -12.47
C THR A 510 -22.00 -53.80 -12.16
N ILE A 511 -21.26 -53.20 -11.23
CA ILE A 511 -20.02 -53.74 -10.70
C ILE A 511 -20.33 -54.33 -9.34
N HIS A 512 -20.29 -55.65 -9.22
CA HIS A 512 -20.53 -56.29 -7.93
C HIS A 512 -19.24 -56.42 -7.14
N ALA A 513 -19.33 -56.16 -5.85
CA ALA A 513 -18.22 -56.29 -4.91
C ALA A 513 -17.65 -57.72 -4.86
N LYS A 514 -18.48 -58.74 -5.12
CA LYS A 514 -18.08 -60.16 -5.18
C LYS A 514 -17.18 -60.51 -6.38
N ASP A 515 -17.22 -59.69 -7.45
CA ASP A 515 -16.46 -59.93 -8.68
C ASP A 515 -15.05 -59.32 -8.59
N LEU A 516 -14.78 -58.54 -7.54
CA LEU A 516 -13.46 -57.98 -7.25
C LEU A 516 -12.65 -58.95 -6.38
N LYS A 517 -11.37 -59.14 -6.71
CA LYS A 517 -10.48 -60.01 -5.95
C LYS A 517 -10.17 -59.41 -4.58
N GLU A 518 -10.29 -60.22 -3.53
CA GLU A 518 -9.80 -59.87 -2.20
C GLU A 518 -8.31 -59.53 -2.25
N ASN A 519 -7.89 -58.57 -1.42
CA ASN A 519 -6.49 -58.18 -1.31
C ASN A 519 -6.11 -58.03 0.17
N GLU A 520 -4.88 -57.58 0.45
CA GLU A 520 -4.42 -57.43 1.82
C GLU A 520 -5.27 -56.45 2.65
N LYS A 521 -5.96 -55.50 2.01
CA LYS A 521 -6.73 -54.42 2.64
C LYS A 521 -8.24 -54.65 2.68
N PHE A 522 -8.80 -55.53 1.85
CA PHE A 522 -10.24 -55.79 1.77
C PHE A 522 -10.58 -57.27 2.01
N VAL A 523 -11.75 -57.52 2.60
CA VAL A 523 -12.29 -58.86 2.84
C VAL A 523 -13.76 -58.91 2.43
N LEU A 524 -14.19 -59.99 1.77
CA LEU A 524 -15.58 -60.18 1.40
C LEU A 524 -16.36 -60.80 2.58
N LYS A 525 -17.14 -59.98 3.28
CA LYS A 525 -18.00 -60.41 4.37
C LYS A 525 -19.38 -60.87 3.86
N ASP A 526 -19.88 -61.97 4.41
CA ASP A 526 -21.20 -62.55 4.10
C ASP A 526 -21.44 -62.84 2.61
N LYS A 527 -20.36 -63.11 1.85
CA LYS A 527 -20.36 -63.29 0.38
C LYS A 527 -20.98 -62.12 -0.41
N LYS A 528 -21.08 -60.94 0.22
CA LYS A 528 -21.89 -59.83 -0.28
C LYS A 528 -21.22 -58.46 -0.16
N TRP A 529 -20.53 -58.21 0.95
CA TRP A 529 -19.97 -56.88 1.27
C TRP A 529 -18.46 -56.92 1.20
N LEU A 530 -17.86 -56.15 0.30
CA LEU A 530 -16.42 -55.99 0.29
C LEU A 530 -16.07 -54.80 1.21
N ILE A 531 -15.53 -55.12 2.39
CA ILE A 531 -15.24 -54.16 3.46
C ILE A 531 -13.72 -54.06 3.68
N PRO A 532 -13.18 -52.90 4.09
CA PRO A 532 -11.79 -52.82 4.48
C PRO A 532 -11.54 -53.58 5.79
N LYS A 533 -10.37 -54.24 5.91
CA LYS A 533 -9.97 -54.96 7.13
C LYS A 533 -9.76 -54.02 8.32
N GLU A 534 -9.33 -52.79 8.03
CA GLU A 534 -9.16 -51.72 9.01
C GLU A 534 -10.02 -50.51 8.60
N PHE A 535 -11.02 -50.19 9.41
CA PHE A 535 -12.02 -49.18 9.08
C PHE A 535 -11.45 -47.74 9.04
N ALA A 536 -10.54 -47.40 9.97
CA ALA A 536 -10.00 -46.05 10.11
C ALA A 536 -8.80 -45.75 9.19
N SER A 537 -8.26 -46.76 8.50
CA SER A 537 -7.12 -46.61 7.61
C SER A 537 -7.57 -46.42 6.15
N TRP A 538 -6.68 -45.85 5.34
CA TRP A 538 -6.96 -45.61 3.93
C TRP A 538 -6.92 -46.92 3.15
N SER A 539 -8.06 -47.31 2.58
CA SER A 539 -8.20 -48.53 1.79
C SER A 539 -8.91 -48.20 0.48
N GLU A 540 -8.37 -48.66 -0.65
CA GLU A 540 -8.94 -48.46 -1.99
C GLU A 540 -8.76 -49.73 -2.82
N ILE A 541 -9.75 -50.07 -3.65
CA ILE A 541 -9.73 -51.21 -4.56
C ILE A 541 -10.05 -50.77 -5.99
N GLU A 542 -9.36 -51.38 -6.95
CA GLU A 542 -9.53 -51.15 -8.38
C GLU A 542 -10.66 -52.02 -8.94
N PHE A 543 -11.40 -51.47 -9.91
CA PHE A 543 -12.35 -52.20 -10.73
C PHE A 543 -12.24 -51.79 -12.21
N LEU A 544 -12.51 -52.74 -13.10
CA LEU A 544 -12.62 -52.51 -14.55
C LEU A 544 -14.09 -52.62 -14.95
N TYR A 545 -14.52 -51.78 -15.88
CA TYR A 545 -15.89 -51.78 -16.38
C TYR A 545 -15.94 -51.31 -17.82
N ASN A 546 -16.89 -51.84 -18.58
CA ASN A 546 -17.04 -51.50 -19.99
C ASN A 546 -18.33 -50.73 -20.20
N ILE A 547 -18.24 -49.53 -20.77
CA ILE A 547 -19.39 -48.70 -21.11
C ILE A 547 -19.86 -49.06 -22.52
N PRO A 548 -21.11 -49.52 -22.70
CA PRO A 548 -21.57 -50.06 -23.98
C PRO A 548 -21.81 -49.00 -25.06
N LYS A 549 -22.06 -47.74 -24.65
CA LYS A 549 -22.38 -46.63 -25.55
C LYS A 549 -22.00 -45.29 -24.93
N ASP A 550 -21.61 -44.33 -25.76
CA ASP A 550 -21.39 -42.95 -25.31
C ASP A 550 -22.69 -42.36 -24.74
N GLY A 551 -22.60 -41.69 -23.60
CA GLY A 551 -23.77 -41.08 -22.98
C GLY A 551 -23.57 -40.68 -21.52
N ILE A 552 -24.63 -40.14 -20.92
CA ILE A 552 -24.66 -39.75 -19.51
C ILE A 552 -25.16 -40.94 -18.69
N TYR A 553 -24.42 -41.27 -17.64
CA TYR A 553 -24.75 -42.32 -16.69
C TYR A 553 -24.91 -41.73 -15.30
N LYS A 554 -25.93 -42.20 -14.57
CA LYS A 554 -26.08 -41.99 -13.13
C LYS A 554 -25.34 -43.09 -12.39
N ILE A 555 -24.54 -42.70 -11.41
CA ILE A 555 -23.76 -43.62 -10.60
C ILE A 555 -24.36 -43.69 -9.20
N ASP A 556 -24.79 -44.88 -8.80
CA ASP A 556 -25.35 -45.17 -7.49
C ASP A 556 -24.46 -46.17 -6.74
N LEU A 557 -24.18 -45.89 -5.46
CA LEU A 557 -23.38 -46.75 -4.58
C LEU A 557 -24.28 -47.48 -3.60
N VAL A 558 -24.24 -48.81 -3.60
CA VAL A 558 -24.96 -49.64 -2.63
C VAL A 558 -24.00 -50.11 -1.54
N HIS A 559 -24.25 -49.67 -0.30
CA HIS A 559 -23.38 -49.89 0.85
C HIS A 559 -24.19 -50.36 2.08
N PRO A 560 -23.55 -50.93 3.10
CA PRO A 560 -24.26 -51.36 4.30
C PRO A 560 -24.71 -50.15 5.12
N TYR A 561 -25.78 -50.33 5.92
CA TYR A 561 -26.20 -49.32 6.91
C TYR A 561 -25.07 -49.02 7.92
N VAL A 562 -24.94 -47.75 8.31
CA VAL A 562 -23.92 -47.28 9.26
C VAL A 562 -24.60 -46.53 10.39
N ASP A 563 -24.24 -46.85 11.64
CA ASP A 563 -24.78 -46.22 12.84
C ASP A 563 -24.23 -44.79 13.07
N SER A 564 -24.91 -43.99 13.90
CA SER A 564 -24.68 -42.55 14.11
C SER A 564 -23.28 -42.19 14.62
N ASP A 565 -22.59 -43.14 15.24
CA ASP A 565 -21.36 -42.89 16.01
C ASP A 565 -20.09 -42.98 15.15
N VAL A 566 -20.25 -43.30 13.87
CA VAL A 566 -19.15 -43.47 12.91
C VAL A 566 -19.19 -42.32 11.89
N MET A 567 -18.04 -41.86 11.36
CA MET A 567 -17.97 -40.88 10.27
C MET A 567 -17.73 -41.56 8.90
N PRO A 568 -18.70 -42.32 8.36
CA PRO A 568 -18.49 -43.06 7.12
C PRO A 568 -18.31 -42.14 5.93
N SER A 569 -17.36 -42.49 5.06
CA SER A 569 -17.14 -41.76 3.81
C SER A 569 -16.88 -42.73 2.67
N TYR A 570 -17.04 -42.25 1.45
CA TYR A 570 -16.66 -42.98 0.26
C TYR A 570 -15.88 -42.06 -0.68
N ARG A 571 -14.96 -42.67 -1.41
CA ARG A 571 -14.21 -42.11 -2.52
C ARG A 571 -14.39 -43.05 -3.70
N VAL A 572 -14.93 -42.54 -4.80
CA VAL A 572 -15.07 -43.28 -6.06
C VAL A 572 -14.35 -42.49 -7.14
N SER A 573 -13.52 -43.17 -7.92
CA SER A 573 -12.88 -42.62 -9.11
C SER A 573 -13.39 -43.34 -10.36
N LEU A 574 -13.92 -42.58 -11.31
CA LEU A 574 -14.58 -43.14 -12.50
C LEU A 574 -13.64 -43.18 -13.73
N PHE A 575 -12.72 -42.22 -13.88
CA PHE A 575 -11.84 -42.10 -15.05
C PHE A 575 -10.37 -42.40 -14.70
N GLY A 576 -10.10 -43.56 -14.10
CA GLY A 576 -8.76 -43.95 -13.63
C GLY A 576 -8.41 -43.32 -12.29
N LYS A 577 -7.15 -42.94 -12.04
CA LYS A 577 -6.76 -42.14 -10.85
C LYS A 577 -6.80 -40.63 -11.11
N LYS A 578 -7.42 -40.20 -12.22
CA LYS A 578 -7.48 -38.80 -12.63
C LYS A 578 -8.43 -38.03 -11.70
N GLU A 579 -7.96 -36.93 -11.11
CA GLU A 579 -8.74 -36.16 -10.12
C GLU A 579 -10.08 -35.64 -10.64
N HIS A 580 -10.19 -35.35 -11.95
CA HIS A 580 -11.45 -34.91 -12.57
C HIS A 580 -12.56 -35.99 -12.59
N GLY A 581 -12.24 -37.23 -12.22
CA GLY A 581 -13.18 -38.36 -12.12
C GLY A 581 -13.47 -38.80 -10.69
N ILE A 582 -12.97 -38.08 -9.68
CA ILE A 582 -13.04 -38.48 -8.28
C ILE A 582 -14.20 -37.77 -7.59
N VAL A 583 -15.07 -38.57 -6.97
CA VAL A 583 -16.09 -38.12 -6.03
C VAL A 583 -15.71 -38.62 -4.66
N SER A 584 -15.55 -37.70 -3.71
CA SER A 584 -15.30 -38.04 -2.31
C SER A 584 -16.30 -37.32 -1.43
N LYS A 585 -17.18 -38.06 -0.75
CA LYS A 585 -18.24 -37.50 0.10
C LYS A 585 -18.42 -38.34 1.35
N ARG A 586 -19.05 -37.76 2.37
CA ARG A 586 -19.59 -38.54 3.49
C ARG A 586 -20.81 -39.32 3.01
N LEU A 587 -21.04 -40.50 3.56
CA LEU A 587 -22.26 -41.25 3.28
C LEU A 587 -23.44 -40.55 3.98
N ASP A 588 -24.54 -40.35 3.26
CA ASP A 588 -25.72 -39.65 3.78
C ASP A 588 -26.43 -40.47 4.87
N ARG A 589 -26.93 -39.76 5.87
CA ARG A 589 -27.60 -40.32 7.06
C ARG A 589 -29.08 -40.57 6.75
N MET A 590 -29.41 -41.65 6.04
CA MET A 590 -30.82 -42.01 5.79
C MET A 590 -31.38 -42.97 6.85
N ASN A 591 -32.67 -42.80 7.18
CA ASN A 591 -33.38 -43.63 8.14
C ASN A 591 -33.48 -45.09 7.68
N ARG A 592 -33.26 -46.01 8.65
CA ARG A 592 -33.24 -47.47 8.50
C ARG A 592 -34.44 -48.01 7.72
N THR A 593 -34.24 -48.46 6.49
CA THR A 593 -35.21 -49.31 5.77
C THR A 593 -35.02 -50.78 6.13
N SER A 594 -36.07 -51.59 5.99
CA SER A 594 -36.18 -53.00 6.45
C SER A 594 -35.12 -53.97 5.89
N ASN A 595 -34.32 -53.55 4.91
CA ASN A 595 -33.14 -54.24 4.43
C ASN A 595 -31.89 -53.44 4.83
N ASN A 596 -30.87 -54.06 5.40
CA ASN A 596 -29.58 -53.43 5.79
C ASN A 596 -28.74 -52.88 4.60
N GLU A 597 -29.37 -52.53 3.47
CA GLU A 597 -28.76 -51.94 2.28
C GLU A 597 -29.23 -50.49 2.12
N ILE A 598 -28.28 -49.58 1.90
CA ILE A 598 -28.55 -48.19 1.54
C ILE A 598 -27.99 -47.95 0.14
N THR A 599 -28.78 -47.29 -0.71
CA THR A 599 -28.32 -46.80 -2.02
C THR A 599 -28.10 -45.30 -1.94
N THR A 600 -26.85 -44.87 -2.09
CA THR A 600 -26.45 -43.46 -2.07
C THR A 600 -26.10 -43.01 -3.49
N PRO A 601 -26.78 -41.98 -4.04
CA PRO A 601 -26.39 -41.38 -5.31
C PRO A 601 -25.00 -40.75 -5.22
N VAL A 602 -24.11 -41.13 -6.14
CA VAL A 602 -22.72 -40.66 -6.15
C VAL A 602 -22.59 -39.39 -6.99
N THR A 603 -22.88 -39.49 -8.29
CA THR A 603 -22.74 -38.41 -9.28
C THR A 603 -23.45 -38.77 -10.59
N LEU A 604 -23.53 -37.83 -11.52
CA LEU A 604 -23.69 -38.12 -12.95
C LEU A 604 -22.33 -38.03 -13.65
N ALA A 605 -22.15 -38.72 -14.76
CA ALA A 605 -20.94 -38.60 -15.58
C ALA A 605 -21.21 -38.91 -17.05
N TYR A 606 -20.53 -38.19 -17.95
CA TYR A 606 -20.49 -38.56 -19.37
C TYR A 606 -19.36 -39.56 -19.60
N PHE A 607 -19.64 -40.69 -20.25
CA PHE A 607 -18.65 -41.72 -20.59
C PHE A 607 -18.53 -41.87 -22.10
N SER A 608 -17.32 -42.15 -22.57
CA SER A 608 -17.12 -42.69 -23.91
C SER A 608 -17.32 -44.22 -23.92
N LYS A 609 -17.68 -44.79 -25.07
CA LYS A 609 -17.83 -46.22 -25.28
C LYS A 609 -16.45 -46.89 -25.18
N GLY A 610 -16.38 -47.97 -24.40
CA GLY A 610 -15.17 -48.78 -24.27
C GLY A 610 -14.86 -49.15 -22.83
N GLU A 611 -13.66 -49.69 -22.62
CA GLU A 611 -13.17 -50.08 -21.30
C GLU A 611 -12.69 -48.89 -20.49
N HIS A 612 -13.12 -48.87 -19.23
CA HIS A 612 -12.78 -47.89 -18.22
C HIS A 612 -12.21 -48.55 -16.99
N LYS A 613 -11.38 -47.80 -16.28
CA LYS A 613 -10.76 -48.22 -15.03
C LYS A 613 -11.21 -47.28 -13.92
N GLY A 614 -11.67 -47.83 -12.81
CA GLY A 614 -12.15 -47.07 -11.66
C GLY A 614 -11.60 -47.58 -10.34
N TYR A 615 -11.81 -46.79 -9.29
CA TYR A 615 -11.38 -47.12 -7.94
C TYR A 615 -12.49 -46.77 -6.94
N ILE A 616 -12.63 -47.55 -5.88
CA ILE A 616 -13.56 -47.26 -4.79
C ILE A 616 -12.90 -47.53 -3.43
N GLY A 617 -13.14 -46.66 -2.46
CA GLY A 617 -12.59 -46.79 -1.12
C GLY A 617 -12.60 -45.49 -0.33
N GLY A 618 -11.48 -45.20 0.35
CA GLY A 618 -11.25 -43.99 1.14
C GLY A 618 -10.95 -44.29 2.61
N LYS A 619 -10.83 -43.22 3.40
CA LYS A 619 -10.71 -43.30 4.86
C LYS A 619 -12.11 -43.40 5.47
N PHE A 620 -12.33 -44.27 6.47
CA PHE A 620 -13.66 -44.53 7.03
C PHE A 620 -14.65 -45.13 6.02
N PHE A 621 -14.14 -45.89 5.05
CA PHE A 621 -14.98 -46.58 4.07
C PHE A 621 -15.62 -47.80 4.73
N VAL A 622 -16.94 -47.92 4.63
CA VAL A 622 -17.71 -49.02 5.26
C VAL A 622 -17.87 -50.23 4.34
N GLY A 623 -17.32 -50.16 3.13
CA GLY A 623 -17.49 -51.16 2.09
C GLY A 623 -18.74 -50.94 1.23
N PHE A 624 -18.93 -51.82 0.26
CA PHE A 624 -20.03 -51.76 -0.71
C PHE A 624 -20.40 -53.16 -1.20
N SER A 625 -21.60 -53.31 -1.78
CA SER A 625 -22.05 -54.54 -2.43
C SER A 625 -22.10 -54.42 -3.95
N LYS A 626 -22.47 -53.24 -4.46
CA LYS A 626 -22.46 -52.95 -5.89
C LYS A 626 -22.37 -51.46 -6.19
N LEU A 627 -21.77 -51.15 -7.33
CA LEU A 627 -21.77 -49.85 -7.98
C LEU A 627 -22.62 -49.97 -9.25
N VAL A 628 -23.65 -49.13 -9.39
CA VAL A 628 -24.62 -49.22 -10.49
C VAL A 628 -24.47 -47.99 -11.38
N PHE A 629 -24.20 -48.22 -12.66
CA PHE A 629 -24.08 -47.20 -13.69
C PHE A 629 -25.30 -47.29 -14.60
N THR A 630 -26.28 -46.44 -14.33
CA THR A 630 -27.55 -46.45 -15.04
C THR A 630 -27.52 -45.41 -16.15
N PRO A 631 -27.59 -45.78 -17.44
CA PRO A 631 -27.66 -44.81 -18.52
C PRO A 631 -28.94 -43.98 -18.38
N ILE A 632 -28.80 -42.69 -18.62
CA ILE A 632 -29.94 -41.78 -18.73
C ILE A 632 -30.48 -41.91 -20.16
N SER A 633 -31.80 -42.06 -20.29
CA SER A 633 -32.43 -42.14 -21.60
C SER A 633 -32.16 -40.88 -22.42
N LYS A 634 -31.98 -41.01 -23.74
CA LYS A 634 -31.88 -39.85 -24.64
C LYS A 634 -33.15 -38.98 -24.61
N ASP A 635 -34.28 -39.59 -24.28
CA ASP A 635 -35.58 -38.92 -24.18
C ASP A 635 -35.81 -38.25 -22.80
N ASP A 636 -34.89 -38.43 -21.85
CA ASP A 636 -34.93 -37.72 -20.58
C ASP A 636 -34.70 -36.20 -20.81
N PRO A 637 -35.36 -35.31 -20.05
CA PRO A 637 -35.12 -33.88 -20.18
C PRO A 637 -33.68 -33.46 -19.93
N LEU A 638 -32.92 -34.16 -19.08
CA LEU A 638 -31.59 -33.72 -18.63
C LEU A 638 -30.53 -33.66 -19.74
N PRO A 639 -30.32 -34.69 -20.59
CA PRO A 639 -29.44 -34.56 -21.76
C PRO A 639 -29.78 -33.36 -22.65
N LYS A 640 -31.07 -33.17 -22.93
CA LYS A 640 -31.56 -32.05 -23.74
C LYS A 640 -31.38 -30.70 -23.04
N ILE A 641 -31.62 -30.64 -21.72
CA ILE A 641 -31.37 -29.45 -20.89
C ILE A 641 -29.88 -29.10 -20.88
N LEU A 642 -28.98 -30.09 -20.78
CA LEU A 642 -27.54 -29.85 -20.79
C LEU A 642 -27.05 -29.37 -22.16
N GLU A 643 -27.61 -29.93 -23.24
CA GLU A 643 -27.37 -29.49 -24.61
C GLU A 643 -27.91 -28.06 -24.84
N ASP A 644 -29.14 -27.77 -24.40
CA ASP A 644 -29.77 -26.45 -24.46
C ASP A 644 -29.02 -25.42 -23.59
N GLU A 645 -28.54 -25.79 -22.40
CA GLU A 645 -27.70 -24.96 -21.54
C GLU A 645 -26.35 -24.65 -22.19
N GLU A 646 -25.75 -25.63 -22.89
CA GLU A 646 -24.49 -25.43 -23.62
C GLU A 646 -24.69 -24.58 -24.86
N LEU A 647 -25.78 -24.78 -25.62
CA LEU A 647 -26.17 -23.93 -26.74
C LEU A 647 -26.47 -22.50 -26.29
N LYS A 648 -27.17 -22.33 -25.17
CA LYS A 648 -27.48 -21.01 -24.57
C LYS A 648 -26.21 -20.32 -24.07
N ASN A 649 -25.30 -21.06 -23.42
CA ASN A 649 -24.00 -20.54 -23.01
C ASN A 649 -23.14 -20.14 -24.22
N ASN A 650 -23.02 -21.00 -25.24
CA ASN A 650 -22.25 -20.72 -26.45
C ASN A 650 -22.85 -19.53 -27.23
N SER A 651 -24.18 -19.39 -27.27
CA SER A 651 -24.86 -18.24 -27.89
C SER A 651 -24.62 -16.94 -27.11
N LYS A 652 -24.63 -16.99 -25.77
CA LYS A 652 -24.39 -15.82 -24.90
C LYS A 652 -22.99 -15.21 -25.12
N TYR A 653 -21.99 -16.05 -25.37
CA TYR A 653 -20.60 -15.64 -25.54
C TYR A 653 -20.09 -15.73 -26.98
N LEU A 654 -20.98 -15.90 -27.97
CA LEU A 654 -20.61 -16.09 -29.39
C LEU A 654 -19.73 -14.94 -29.92
N ASN A 655 -20.05 -13.71 -29.51
CA ASN A 655 -19.34 -12.49 -29.92
C ASN A 655 -18.27 -12.05 -28.91
N ALA A 656 -18.07 -12.78 -27.81
CA ALA A 656 -17.06 -12.46 -26.81
C ALA A 656 -15.72 -13.12 -27.16
N ASN A 657 -14.61 -12.42 -26.90
CA ASN A 657 -13.28 -12.99 -26.98
C ASN A 657 -12.84 -13.48 -25.58
N PRO A 658 -12.15 -14.63 -25.48
CA PRO A 658 -11.42 -14.94 -24.26
C PRO A 658 -10.23 -13.98 -24.12
N SER A 659 -9.70 -13.84 -22.91
CA SER A 659 -8.57 -12.95 -22.63
C SER A 659 -7.53 -13.63 -21.77
N ILE A 660 -6.25 -13.38 -22.04
CA ILE A 660 -5.13 -13.91 -21.25
C ILE A 660 -4.68 -12.84 -20.26
N LEU A 661 -4.69 -13.17 -18.96
CA LEU A 661 -3.92 -12.46 -17.95
C LEU A 661 -2.83 -13.41 -17.45
N ALA A 662 -1.58 -13.11 -17.80
CA ALA A 662 -0.42 -13.84 -17.33
C ALA A 662 0.10 -13.21 -16.03
N PHE A 663 0.62 -14.03 -15.13
CA PHE A 663 1.25 -13.57 -13.90
C PHE A 663 2.42 -14.46 -13.51
N ALA A 664 3.26 -13.96 -12.61
CA ALA A 664 4.25 -14.77 -11.94
C ALA A 664 4.15 -14.57 -10.43
N GLY A 665 4.54 -15.60 -9.70
CA GLY A 665 4.57 -15.52 -8.25
C GLY A 665 5.19 -16.73 -7.59
N SER A 666 5.17 -16.67 -6.28
CA SER A 666 5.63 -17.72 -5.40
C SER A 666 4.48 -18.19 -4.53
N ARG A 667 4.60 -19.43 -4.08
CA ARG A 667 3.63 -20.01 -3.18
C ARG A 667 4.11 -19.80 -1.76
N THR A 668 3.45 -18.93 -1.01
CA THR A 668 3.42 -19.03 0.45
C THR A 668 2.24 -19.94 0.80
N ASP A 669 2.40 -20.71 1.86
CA ASP A 669 1.51 -21.77 2.33
C ASP A 669 0.13 -21.28 2.83
N ASP A 670 -0.13 -19.97 2.74
CA ASP A 670 -1.27 -19.21 3.27
C ASP A 670 -1.91 -18.21 2.27
N GLY A 671 -1.37 -18.07 1.06
CA GLY A 671 -1.82 -17.15 0.02
C GLY A 671 -0.82 -17.14 -1.15
N MET A 672 -1.25 -16.84 -2.37
CA MET A 672 -0.29 -16.64 -3.46
C MET A 672 0.04 -15.15 -3.53
N ASP A 673 1.29 -14.79 -3.27
CA ASP A 673 1.82 -13.49 -3.69
C ASP A 673 2.16 -13.59 -5.18
N TYR A 674 1.46 -12.80 -6.00
CA TYR A 674 1.61 -12.80 -7.44
C TYR A 674 1.56 -11.38 -7.97
N LYS A 675 2.18 -11.20 -9.13
CA LYS A 675 2.10 -9.97 -9.89
C LYS A 675 1.76 -10.30 -11.34
N ALA A 676 0.78 -9.59 -11.88
CA ALA A 676 0.48 -9.65 -13.31
C ALA A 676 1.73 -9.26 -14.10
N LEU A 677 1.99 -9.96 -15.22
CA LEU A 677 3.13 -9.65 -16.07
C LEU A 677 2.86 -8.41 -16.94
N ASP A 678 1.59 -8.21 -17.30
CA ASP A 678 1.11 -7.14 -18.18
C ASP A 678 -0.42 -7.02 -18.04
N ASP A 679 -1.02 -6.04 -18.73
CA ASP A 679 -2.46 -5.87 -18.85
C ASP A 679 -3.13 -7.10 -19.54
N PRO A 680 -4.42 -7.39 -19.26
CA PRO A 680 -5.13 -8.49 -19.92
C PRO A 680 -5.19 -8.33 -21.45
N VAL A 681 -4.82 -9.38 -22.19
CA VAL A 681 -4.80 -9.35 -23.68
C VAL A 681 -5.96 -10.18 -24.25
N GLU A 682 -6.82 -9.57 -25.07
CA GLU A 682 -7.87 -10.30 -25.79
C GLU A 682 -7.30 -11.24 -26.88
N VAL A 683 -7.86 -12.45 -26.93
CA VAL A 683 -7.51 -13.46 -27.94
C VAL A 683 -8.55 -13.45 -29.05
N LYS A 684 -8.26 -12.66 -30.10
CA LYS A 684 -9.11 -12.51 -31.29
C LYS A 684 -8.90 -13.61 -32.34
N THR A 685 -7.84 -14.41 -32.20
CA THR A 685 -7.46 -15.45 -33.15
C THR A 685 -8.51 -16.58 -33.20
N PRO A 686 -9.09 -16.90 -34.38
CA PRO A 686 -10.11 -17.96 -34.50
C PRO A 686 -9.62 -19.35 -34.09
N TYR A 687 -10.57 -20.22 -33.76
CA TYR A 687 -10.30 -21.64 -33.51
C TYR A 687 -9.53 -22.28 -34.69
N GLY A 688 -8.59 -23.17 -34.37
CA GLY A 688 -7.72 -23.85 -35.34
C GLY A 688 -6.48 -23.06 -35.77
N LYS A 689 -6.41 -21.75 -35.50
CA LYS A 689 -5.23 -20.91 -35.75
C LYS A 689 -4.63 -20.44 -34.43
N SER A 690 -3.36 -20.70 -34.17
CA SER A 690 -2.68 -20.22 -32.94
C SER A 690 -1.85 -18.96 -33.18
N LYS A 691 -1.78 -18.09 -32.16
CA LYS A 691 -0.87 -16.94 -32.08
C LYS A 691 -0.05 -17.06 -30.80
N ILE A 692 1.20 -16.62 -30.84
CA ILE A 692 2.06 -16.49 -29.66
C ILE A 692 1.84 -15.11 -29.03
N PHE A 693 1.50 -15.10 -27.74
CA PHE A 693 1.45 -13.92 -26.89
C PHE A 693 2.71 -13.92 -26.02
N GLU A 694 3.54 -12.89 -26.14
CA GLU A 694 4.82 -12.78 -25.44
C GLU A 694 4.74 -11.70 -24.36
N PHE A 695 5.13 -12.07 -23.14
CA PHE A 695 5.23 -11.19 -21.98
C PHE A 695 6.69 -11.13 -21.56
N THR A 696 7.26 -9.93 -21.47
CA THR A 696 8.67 -9.75 -21.08
C THR A 696 8.77 -8.79 -19.92
N GLY A 697 9.74 -9.01 -19.04
CA GLY A 697 10.02 -8.10 -17.93
C GLY A 697 11.29 -8.52 -17.21
N MET A 698 11.48 -7.98 -16.01
CA MET A 698 12.60 -8.31 -15.14
C MET A 698 12.12 -9.20 -14.00
N LEU A 699 12.84 -10.29 -13.71
CA LEU A 699 12.49 -11.22 -12.63
C LEU A 699 12.52 -10.54 -11.26
N GLU A 700 13.34 -9.50 -11.12
CA GLU A 700 13.49 -8.63 -9.95
C GLU A 700 12.18 -7.93 -9.56
N ASN A 701 11.29 -7.68 -10.52
CA ASN A 701 10.01 -7.01 -10.29
C ASN A 701 8.90 -7.96 -9.86
N LEU A 702 9.17 -9.27 -9.80
CA LEU A 702 8.18 -10.33 -9.57
C LEU A 702 8.39 -10.98 -8.20
N PRO A 703 7.32 -11.39 -7.49
CA PRO A 703 7.41 -12.03 -6.18
C PRO A 703 7.84 -13.50 -6.32
N ILE A 704 9.09 -13.73 -6.72
CA ILE A 704 9.66 -15.05 -6.97
C ILE A 704 10.34 -15.64 -5.72
N PRO A 705 10.44 -16.98 -5.59
CA PRO A 705 11.02 -17.59 -4.41
C PRO A 705 12.52 -17.25 -4.28
N MET A 706 12.88 -16.61 -3.17
CA MET A 706 14.28 -16.50 -2.74
C MET A 706 14.69 -17.83 -2.09
N ALA A 707 15.84 -18.38 -2.47
CA ALA A 707 16.32 -19.61 -1.85
C ALA A 707 16.87 -19.31 -0.46
N ASN A 708 16.25 -19.90 0.56
CA ASN A 708 16.94 -20.26 1.80
C ASN A 708 17.13 -21.77 1.77
N ASP A 709 18.37 -22.22 1.96
CA ASP A 709 18.72 -23.65 2.02
C ASP A 709 18.00 -24.38 3.17
N ASP A 710 17.45 -23.63 4.13
CA ASP A 710 16.73 -24.13 5.29
C ASP A 710 15.25 -24.50 5.02
N VAL A 711 14.67 -24.07 3.89
CA VAL A 711 13.27 -24.36 3.56
C VAL A 711 13.20 -25.64 2.71
N SER A 712 13.08 -26.78 3.39
CA SER A 712 12.95 -28.10 2.77
C SER A 712 11.50 -28.59 2.77
N GLY A 713 10.95 -28.84 1.57
CA GLY A 713 9.59 -29.37 1.40
C GLY A 713 9.29 -29.69 -0.08
N GLU A 714 8.31 -30.56 -0.34
CA GLU A 714 7.93 -30.96 -1.71
C GLU A 714 7.50 -29.77 -2.58
N LEU A 715 7.00 -28.71 -1.94
CA LEU A 715 6.43 -27.51 -2.58
C LEU A 715 7.31 -26.25 -2.44
N ALA A 716 8.47 -26.35 -1.79
CA ALA A 716 9.39 -25.23 -1.63
C ALA A 716 10.15 -24.94 -2.94
N ASN A 717 10.55 -23.67 -3.13
CA ASN A 717 11.38 -23.23 -4.26
C ASN A 717 10.78 -23.55 -5.64
N ILE A 718 9.48 -23.27 -5.82
CA ILE A 718 8.77 -23.41 -7.10
C ILE A 718 8.42 -22.03 -7.65
N LEU A 719 9.02 -21.67 -8.78
CA LEU A 719 8.61 -20.52 -9.58
C LEU A 719 7.32 -20.86 -10.32
N THR A 720 6.31 -20.02 -10.17
CA THR A 720 5.00 -20.20 -10.81
C THR A 720 4.78 -19.12 -11.83
N PHE A 721 4.56 -19.51 -13.09
CA PHE A 721 3.96 -18.65 -14.11
C PHE A 721 2.53 -19.10 -14.34
N GLY A 722 1.56 -18.25 -14.04
CA GLY A 722 0.14 -18.55 -14.13
C GLY A 722 -0.54 -17.88 -15.30
N LEU A 723 -1.68 -18.45 -15.70
CA LEU A 723 -2.56 -17.95 -16.74
C LEU A 723 -4.01 -18.00 -16.26
N TRP A 724 -4.69 -16.86 -16.35
CA TRP A 724 -6.14 -16.77 -16.31
C TRP A 724 -6.72 -16.60 -17.70
N ASN A 725 -7.82 -17.30 -17.97
CA ASN A 725 -8.81 -16.79 -18.90
C ASN A 725 -9.57 -15.67 -18.17
N ASN A 726 -9.03 -14.46 -18.27
CA ASN A 726 -9.42 -13.31 -17.44
C ASN A 726 -10.82 -12.76 -17.75
N HIS A 727 -11.55 -13.30 -18.73
CA HIS A 727 -12.95 -12.94 -18.93
C HIS A 727 -13.77 -13.56 -17.79
N LEU A 728 -13.80 -12.93 -16.62
CA LEU A 728 -14.34 -13.54 -15.41
C LEU A 728 -15.85 -13.83 -15.54
N VAL A 729 -16.29 -14.91 -14.92
CA VAL A 729 -17.73 -15.22 -14.77
C VAL A 729 -18.06 -15.50 -13.32
N LYS A 730 -19.04 -14.80 -12.75
CA LYS A 730 -19.41 -14.94 -11.33
C LYS A 730 -20.17 -16.23 -11.01
N GLU A 731 -20.84 -16.82 -12.00
CA GLU A 731 -21.62 -18.05 -11.83
C GLU A 731 -20.85 -19.29 -12.34
N SER A 732 -20.70 -20.31 -11.50
CA SER A 732 -19.97 -21.55 -11.84
C SER A 732 -20.55 -22.32 -13.03
N LYS A 733 -21.87 -22.20 -13.27
CA LYS A 733 -22.61 -22.80 -14.40
C LYS A 733 -22.28 -22.17 -15.76
N LEU A 734 -21.79 -20.93 -15.78
CA LEU A 734 -21.45 -20.22 -17.02
C LEU A 734 -19.99 -20.52 -17.38
N LYS A 735 -19.74 -21.07 -18.58
CA LYS A 735 -18.37 -21.38 -19.03
C LYS A 735 -17.59 -20.16 -19.57
N GLY A 736 -18.29 -19.08 -19.94
CA GLY A 736 -17.69 -17.93 -20.62
C GLY A 736 -17.05 -18.30 -21.97
N PRO A 737 -16.37 -17.37 -22.65
CA PRO A 737 -15.66 -17.67 -23.89
C PRO A 737 -14.46 -18.61 -23.63
N PRO A 738 -14.40 -19.82 -24.22
CA PRO A 738 -13.32 -20.77 -23.99
C PRO A 738 -12.02 -20.33 -24.66
N LEU A 739 -10.89 -20.56 -23.99
CA LEU A 739 -9.53 -20.30 -24.48
C LEU A 739 -8.82 -21.63 -24.76
N LEU A 740 -8.29 -21.84 -25.97
CA LEU A 740 -7.44 -22.99 -26.28
C LEU A 740 -5.97 -22.62 -26.13
N VAL A 741 -5.28 -23.23 -25.18
CA VAL A 741 -3.82 -23.09 -24.98
C VAL A 741 -3.10 -24.31 -25.53
N LYS A 742 -2.20 -24.10 -26.49
CA LYS A 742 -1.40 -25.17 -27.11
C LYS A 742 -0.07 -25.39 -26.40
N SER A 743 0.61 -24.30 -26.03
CA SER A 743 1.89 -24.38 -25.34
C SER A 743 2.16 -23.15 -24.47
N VAL A 744 2.99 -23.35 -23.44
CA VAL A 744 3.57 -22.29 -22.62
C VAL A 744 5.08 -22.43 -22.63
N GLU A 745 5.80 -21.31 -22.73
CA GLU A 745 7.25 -21.28 -22.81
C GLU A 745 7.82 -20.22 -21.87
N PHE A 746 8.88 -20.57 -21.16
CA PHE A 746 9.65 -19.68 -20.29
C PHE A 746 11.11 -19.64 -20.76
N GLU A 747 11.68 -18.45 -20.84
CA GLU A 747 13.07 -18.21 -21.18
C GLU A 747 13.68 -17.14 -20.28
N ALA A 748 14.79 -17.46 -19.60
CA ALA A 748 15.58 -16.48 -18.84
C ALA A 748 17.05 -16.93 -18.68
N PRO A 749 18.04 -16.01 -18.70
CA PRO A 749 17.89 -14.61 -19.09
C PRO A 749 17.57 -14.48 -20.59
N TYR A 750 16.69 -13.55 -20.94
CA TYR A 750 16.17 -13.33 -22.29
C TYR A 750 16.84 -12.11 -22.94
N PHE A 751 17.71 -12.38 -23.91
CA PHE A 751 18.41 -11.36 -24.69
C PHE A 751 18.15 -11.59 -26.19
N PRO A 752 17.16 -10.91 -26.80
CA PRO A 752 16.86 -11.07 -28.23
C PRO A 752 18.03 -10.61 -29.11
N THR A 753 18.73 -9.56 -28.70
CA THR A 753 19.95 -9.03 -29.32
C THR A 753 21.14 -9.13 -28.36
N TRP A 754 22.35 -9.29 -28.90
CA TRP A 754 23.60 -9.30 -28.10
C TRP A 754 24.68 -8.47 -28.79
N PRO A 755 25.35 -7.53 -28.09
CA PRO A 755 25.05 -7.06 -26.74
C PRO A 755 23.62 -6.48 -26.58
N PRO A 756 23.08 -6.41 -25.36
CA PRO A 756 21.75 -5.84 -25.14
C PRO A 756 21.73 -4.34 -25.43
N LYS A 757 20.54 -3.79 -25.73
CA LYS A 757 20.36 -2.36 -26.02
C LYS A 757 20.87 -1.46 -24.87
N SER A 758 20.63 -1.87 -23.62
CA SER A 758 21.14 -1.18 -22.42
C SER A 758 22.66 -1.01 -22.41
N TYR A 759 23.40 -1.97 -22.97
CA TYR A 759 24.85 -1.87 -23.13
C TYR A 759 25.22 -0.93 -24.28
N THR A 760 24.60 -1.10 -25.46
CA THR A 760 24.95 -0.31 -26.65
C THR A 760 24.52 1.15 -26.57
N ASP A 761 23.53 1.47 -25.73
CA ASP A 761 23.11 2.86 -25.48
C ASP A 761 24.17 3.63 -24.65
N ILE A 762 24.92 2.92 -23.79
CA ILE A 762 26.05 3.48 -23.01
C ILE A 762 27.34 3.42 -23.84
N PHE A 763 27.73 2.23 -24.29
CA PHE A 763 28.92 1.98 -25.10
C PHE A 763 28.53 1.88 -26.59
N PHE A 764 28.25 3.05 -27.18
CA PHE A 764 27.79 3.18 -28.56
C PHE A 764 28.95 3.06 -29.57
N GLU A 765 28.64 2.72 -30.81
CA GLU A 765 29.66 2.66 -31.87
C GLU A 765 30.25 4.05 -32.16
N SER A 766 31.58 4.14 -32.18
CA SER A 766 32.33 5.38 -32.43
C SER A 766 33.60 5.08 -33.25
N GLN A 767 34.03 6.06 -34.05
CA GLN A 767 35.32 6.00 -34.76
C GLN A 767 36.51 5.95 -33.78
N ASN A 768 36.33 6.49 -32.57
CA ASN A 768 37.35 6.55 -31.54
C ASN A 768 37.39 5.31 -30.63
N LYS A 769 36.56 4.29 -30.88
CA LYS A 769 36.42 3.08 -30.03
C LYS A 769 37.74 2.35 -29.75
N ASN A 770 38.71 2.43 -30.67
CA ASN A 770 40.04 1.82 -30.51
C ASN A 770 41.02 2.68 -29.68
N ASN A 771 40.65 3.91 -29.34
CA ASN A 771 41.42 4.79 -28.47
C ASN A 771 40.66 4.99 -27.15
N ASN A 772 41.03 4.20 -26.13
CA ASN A 772 40.35 4.19 -24.84
C ASN A 772 40.23 5.59 -24.21
N GLN A 773 41.22 6.47 -24.38
CA GLN A 773 41.19 7.82 -23.80
C GLN A 773 40.10 8.69 -24.46
N LEU A 774 40.05 8.71 -25.79
CA LEU A 774 39.06 9.49 -26.54
C LEU A 774 37.67 8.88 -26.39
N TYR A 775 37.56 7.55 -26.41
CA TYR A 775 36.28 6.88 -26.26
C TYR A 775 35.70 7.01 -24.85
N ALA A 776 36.52 6.92 -23.79
CA ALA A 776 36.05 7.20 -22.43
C ALA A 776 35.48 8.61 -22.30
N LYS A 777 36.15 9.61 -22.90
CA LYS A 777 35.65 10.98 -22.95
C LYS A 777 34.26 11.07 -23.58
N GLU A 778 34.08 10.47 -24.76
CA GLU A 778 32.80 10.47 -25.47
C GLU A 778 31.68 9.77 -24.67
N VAL A 779 31.98 8.60 -24.09
CA VAL A 779 31.02 7.82 -23.30
C VAL A 779 30.61 8.58 -22.04
N ILE A 780 31.58 9.08 -21.28
CA ILE A 780 31.34 9.81 -20.02
C ILE A 780 30.58 11.11 -20.30
N GLU A 781 30.98 11.88 -21.32
CA GLU A 781 30.31 13.14 -21.69
C GLU A 781 28.84 12.92 -22.08
N LYS A 782 28.57 11.94 -22.96
CA LYS A 782 27.21 11.59 -23.38
C LYS A 782 26.36 11.08 -22.21
N PHE A 783 26.95 10.29 -21.31
CA PHE A 783 26.23 9.80 -20.14
C PHE A 783 25.93 10.94 -19.15
N MET A 784 26.92 11.78 -18.84
CA MET A 784 26.78 12.90 -17.90
C MET A 784 25.73 13.91 -18.38
N THR A 785 25.72 14.29 -19.66
CA THR A 785 24.73 15.23 -20.21
C THR A 785 23.30 14.71 -20.07
N ARG A 786 23.08 13.42 -20.31
CA ARG A 786 21.78 12.76 -20.08
C ARG A 786 21.44 12.64 -18.60
N ALA A 787 22.40 12.24 -17.76
CA ALA A 787 22.21 12.07 -16.33
C ALA A 787 21.88 13.40 -15.64
N PHE A 788 22.61 14.47 -15.96
CA PHE A 788 22.41 15.80 -15.39
C PHE A 788 21.30 16.59 -16.09
N ARG A 789 20.81 16.12 -17.24
CA ARG A 789 19.69 16.70 -18.01
C ARG A 789 19.98 18.11 -18.53
N ARG A 790 21.25 18.46 -18.65
CA ARG A 790 21.74 19.76 -19.12
C ARG A 790 23.13 19.63 -19.76
N PRO A 791 23.60 20.66 -20.50
CA PRO A 791 24.99 20.76 -20.89
C PRO A 791 25.91 20.79 -19.66
N LEU A 792 27.14 20.29 -19.82
CA LEU A 792 28.12 20.28 -18.73
C LEU A 792 28.72 21.67 -18.55
N ASN A 793 28.94 22.05 -17.30
CA ASN A 793 29.64 23.27 -16.95
C ASN A 793 31.15 23.06 -17.18
N THR A 794 31.87 24.16 -17.39
CA THR A 794 33.32 24.16 -17.55
C THR A 794 34.01 23.44 -16.39
N GLY A 795 34.86 22.44 -16.68
CA GLY A 795 35.60 21.68 -15.67
C GLY A 795 34.85 20.49 -15.06
N GLU A 796 33.53 20.33 -15.31
CA GLU A 796 32.77 19.19 -14.77
C GLU A 796 33.22 17.87 -15.39
N LEU A 797 33.39 17.82 -16.72
CA LEU A 797 33.82 16.60 -17.42
C LEU A 797 35.24 16.20 -17.01
N GLU A 798 36.14 17.18 -16.95
CA GLU A 798 37.55 16.98 -16.60
C GLU A 798 37.70 16.29 -15.23
N ARG A 799 36.90 16.69 -14.23
CA ARG A 799 36.90 16.07 -12.89
C ARG A 799 36.63 14.57 -12.95
N TYR A 800 35.65 14.12 -13.73
CA TYR A 800 35.32 12.71 -13.86
C TYR A 800 36.31 11.94 -14.74
N LEU A 801 36.92 12.61 -15.74
CA LEU A 801 37.99 12.02 -16.53
C LEU A 801 39.28 11.84 -15.75
N ASP A 802 39.63 12.79 -14.88
CA ASP A 802 40.77 12.67 -13.98
C ASP A 802 40.56 11.53 -12.98
N PHE A 803 39.34 11.40 -12.45
CA PHE A 803 38.97 10.24 -11.63
C PHE A 803 39.16 8.93 -12.40
N TRP A 804 38.62 8.82 -13.63
CA TRP A 804 38.82 7.65 -14.48
C TRP A 804 40.30 7.36 -14.76
N ASN A 805 41.08 8.39 -15.10
CA ASN A 805 42.52 8.26 -15.39
C ASN A 805 43.32 7.67 -14.23
N ASN A 806 42.93 7.99 -12.99
CA ASN A 806 43.58 7.48 -11.79
C ASN A 806 43.24 6.02 -11.49
N ILE A 807 42.01 5.58 -11.80
CA ILE A 807 41.52 4.23 -11.44
C ILE A 807 41.55 3.23 -12.60
N LYS A 808 41.75 3.66 -13.84
CA LYS A 808 41.56 2.79 -15.03
C LYS A 808 42.44 1.55 -15.07
N PHE A 809 43.57 1.56 -14.37
CA PHE A 809 44.48 0.41 -14.28
C PHE A 809 44.16 -0.54 -13.12
N ASP A 810 43.18 -0.19 -12.27
CA ASP A 810 42.72 -1.02 -11.15
C ASP A 810 41.67 -2.06 -11.58
N PHE A 811 41.21 -2.02 -12.83
CA PHE A 811 40.15 -2.87 -13.38
C PHE A 811 40.62 -3.70 -14.57
N ASP A 812 40.11 -4.91 -14.68
CA ASP A 812 40.47 -5.88 -15.74
C ASP A 812 39.96 -5.49 -17.13
N SER A 813 38.86 -4.70 -17.20
CA SER A 813 38.23 -4.29 -18.45
C SER A 813 38.02 -2.78 -18.54
N PHE A 814 38.04 -2.25 -19.77
CA PHE A 814 37.76 -0.85 -20.03
C PHE A 814 36.36 -0.46 -19.52
N GLU A 815 35.35 -1.29 -19.79
CA GLU A 815 33.98 -1.04 -19.38
C GLU A 815 33.82 -1.03 -17.86
N ASP A 816 34.52 -1.90 -17.13
CA ASP A 816 34.49 -1.88 -15.66
C ASP A 816 35.11 -0.61 -15.09
N SER A 817 36.21 -0.12 -15.67
CA SER A 817 36.81 1.16 -15.24
C SER A 817 35.88 2.36 -15.48
N VAL A 818 35.18 2.39 -16.63
CA VAL A 818 34.22 3.46 -16.94
C VAL A 818 32.99 3.35 -16.05
N LYS A 819 32.50 2.14 -15.77
CA LYS A 819 31.34 1.89 -14.91
C LYS A 819 31.49 2.52 -13.53
N GLU A 820 32.68 2.48 -12.91
CA GLU A 820 32.90 3.14 -11.61
C GLU A 820 32.74 4.66 -11.66
N VAL A 821 33.11 5.29 -12.78
CA VAL A 821 32.88 6.72 -12.99
C VAL A 821 31.40 7.00 -13.19
N LEU A 822 30.67 6.13 -13.91
CA LEU A 822 29.22 6.25 -14.05
C LEU A 822 28.50 6.12 -12.71
N ILE A 823 28.97 5.23 -11.81
CA ILE A 823 28.44 5.14 -10.43
C ILE A 823 28.62 6.47 -9.70
N ALA A 824 29.81 7.08 -9.78
CA ALA A 824 30.07 8.38 -9.16
C ALA A 824 29.18 9.50 -9.74
N ILE A 825 28.86 9.45 -11.04
CA ILE A 825 27.93 10.37 -11.69
C ILE A 825 26.50 10.19 -11.13
N LEU A 826 26.02 8.95 -11.00
CA LEU A 826 24.69 8.65 -10.46
C LEU A 826 24.55 8.93 -8.95
N CYS A 827 25.67 9.07 -8.23
CA CYS A 827 25.68 9.49 -6.83
C CYS A 827 25.85 11.02 -6.67
N SER A 828 26.04 11.75 -7.76
CA SER A 828 26.24 13.20 -7.73
C SER A 828 24.95 13.92 -7.33
N PRO A 829 25.04 15.03 -6.58
CA PRO A 829 23.90 15.92 -6.35
C PRO A 829 23.22 16.37 -7.65
N ASN A 830 24.00 16.57 -8.73
CA ASN A 830 23.47 16.93 -10.05
C ASN A 830 22.53 15.87 -10.65
N PHE A 831 22.68 14.59 -10.28
CA PHE A 831 21.78 13.53 -10.69
C PHE A 831 20.60 13.37 -9.72
N ILE A 832 20.88 13.28 -8.41
CA ILE A 832 19.90 13.00 -7.36
C ILE A 832 18.87 14.13 -7.21
N TYR A 833 19.30 15.37 -7.37
CA TYR A 833 18.47 16.56 -7.24
C TYR A 833 18.00 17.06 -8.61
N LEU A 834 16.78 17.61 -8.61
CA LEU A 834 16.31 18.45 -9.71
C LEU A 834 16.95 19.82 -9.50
N ASN A 835 18.19 19.95 -10.00
CA ASN A 835 19.05 21.10 -9.75
C ASN A 835 18.36 22.41 -10.18
N GLN A 836 18.27 23.37 -9.26
CA GLN A 836 17.86 24.74 -9.52
C GLN A 836 19.12 25.61 -9.56
N PRO A 837 19.27 26.55 -10.52
CA PRO A 837 20.42 27.44 -10.53
C PRO A 837 20.50 28.23 -9.21
N VAL A 838 21.67 28.19 -8.57
CA VAL A 838 21.93 28.74 -7.23
C VAL A 838 22.15 30.27 -7.28
N GLU A 839 22.54 30.81 -8.43
CA GLU A 839 22.77 32.25 -8.64
C GLU A 839 21.79 32.80 -9.69
N TYR A 840 20.92 33.71 -9.25
CA TYR A 840 20.12 34.53 -10.15
C TYR A 840 20.96 35.72 -10.60
N ASP A 841 21.58 35.63 -11.76
CA ASP A 841 21.88 36.84 -12.51
C ASP A 841 20.56 37.35 -13.11
N TYR A 842 20.02 38.44 -12.55
CA TYR A 842 18.70 38.98 -12.88
C TYR A 842 18.55 39.37 -14.36
N GLU A 843 19.63 39.36 -15.14
CA GLU A 843 19.63 39.72 -16.55
C GLU A 843 19.38 38.52 -17.51
N ASN A 844 19.59 37.26 -17.11
CA ASN A 844 19.54 36.08 -18.01
C ASN A 844 18.65 34.92 -17.51
N ILE A 845 17.36 35.20 -17.29
CA ILE A 845 16.35 34.36 -16.62
C ILE A 845 15.77 33.22 -17.50
N ASN A 846 16.48 32.65 -18.47
CA ASN A 846 15.91 31.62 -19.36
C ASN A 846 16.66 30.27 -19.26
N ASP A 847 16.61 29.61 -18.11
CA ASP A 847 17.10 28.22 -18.00
C ASP A 847 16.06 27.24 -18.58
N GLU A 848 16.13 27.05 -19.90
CA GLU A 848 15.23 26.17 -20.65
C GLU A 848 15.46 24.68 -20.32
N PHE A 849 16.65 24.29 -19.83
CA PHE A 849 16.92 22.91 -19.40
C PHE A 849 16.26 22.60 -18.04
N TYR A 850 16.27 23.58 -17.15
CA TYR A 850 15.49 23.51 -15.91
C TYR A 850 13.99 23.41 -16.22
N LEU A 851 13.46 24.24 -17.13
CA LEU A 851 12.06 24.11 -17.59
C LEU A 851 11.77 22.71 -18.16
N ALA A 852 12.64 22.18 -19.01
CA ALA A 852 12.48 20.84 -19.58
C ALA A 852 12.37 19.76 -18.48
N SER A 853 13.24 19.85 -17.47
CA SER A 853 13.22 18.94 -16.33
C SER A 853 11.96 19.13 -15.48
N GLN A 854 11.62 20.36 -15.10
CA GLN A 854 10.44 20.61 -14.27
C GLN A 854 9.16 20.14 -14.96
N LEU A 855 9.03 20.39 -16.26
CA LEU A 855 7.93 19.92 -17.10
C LEU A 855 7.85 18.39 -17.15
N SER A 856 8.98 17.70 -17.36
CA SER A 856 9.02 16.24 -17.46
C SER A 856 8.72 15.56 -16.13
N TYR A 857 9.25 16.06 -15.01
CA TYR A 857 8.96 15.48 -13.70
C TYR A 857 7.56 15.82 -13.19
N PHE A 858 6.96 16.92 -13.63
CA PHE A 858 5.55 17.19 -13.35
C PHE A 858 4.62 16.26 -14.13
N LEU A 859 4.75 16.19 -15.47
CA LEU A 859 3.80 15.47 -16.32
C LEU A 859 4.11 13.98 -16.51
N TRP A 860 5.36 13.56 -16.36
CA TRP A 860 5.77 12.17 -16.60
C TRP A 860 6.48 11.52 -15.41
N ASN A 861 6.78 12.25 -14.33
CA ASN A 861 7.60 11.76 -13.21
C ASN A 861 8.89 11.06 -13.69
N SER A 862 9.45 11.51 -14.81
CA SER A 862 10.61 10.92 -15.48
C SER A 862 11.50 12.02 -16.09
N PRO A 863 12.73 11.71 -16.49
CA PRO A 863 13.59 12.66 -17.21
C PRO A 863 12.95 13.19 -18.51
N PRO A 864 13.38 14.37 -18.98
CA PRO A 864 12.95 14.92 -20.26
C PRO A 864 13.38 14.02 -21.42
N ASP A 865 12.55 13.96 -22.47
CA ASP A 865 12.93 13.27 -23.70
C ASP A 865 13.90 14.11 -24.55
N GLU A 866 14.47 13.49 -25.57
CA GLU A 866 15.44 14.14 -26.47
C GLU A 866 14.88 15.41 -27.12
N ARG A 867 13.57 15.43 -27.41
CA ARG A 867 12.90 16.58 -28.02
C ARG A 867 12.85 17.79 -27.07
N LEU A 868 12.50 17.58 -25.80
CA LEU A 868 12.52 18.66 -24.80
C LEU A 868 13.94 19.20 -24.61
N ILE A 869 14.94 18.31 -24.56
CA ILE A 869 16.36 18.68 -24.45
C ILE A 869 16.83 19.47 -25.69
N GLU A 870 16.42 19.06 -26.89
CA GLU A 870 16.79 19.75 -28.14
C GLU A 870 16.14 21.15 -28.25
N LEU A 871 14.89 21.29 -27.80
CA LEU A 871 14.23 22.59 -27.75
C LEU A 871 14.88 23.50 -26.71
N ALA A 872 15.25 22.94 -25.55
CA ALA A 872 15.96 23.66 -24.50
C ALA A 872 17.34 24.12 -24.98
N SER A 873 18.09 23.28 -25.68
CA SER A 873 19.41 23.65 -26.22
C SER A 873 19.37 24.74 -27.30
N LYS A 874 18.18 25.06 -27.82
CA LYS A 874 17.96 26.06 -28.86
C LYS A 874 17.20 27.29 -28.35
N ASP A 875 16.97 27.40 -27.04
CA ASP A 875 16.17 28.44 -26.38
C ASP A 875 14.78 28.62 -27.01
N LYS A 876 14.14 27.49 -27.35
CA LYS A 876 12.85 27.45 -28.04
C LYS A 876 11.75 26.75 -27.25
N LEU A 877 12.05 26.16 -26.10
CA LEU A 877 11.10 25.34 -25.37
C LEU A 877 9.94 26.19 -24.83
N TYR A 878 10.20 27.32 -24.17
CA TYR A 878 9.15 28.19 -23.65
C TYR A 878 8.17 28.66 -24.74
N ASN A 879 8.69 29.09 -25.89
CA ASN A 879 7.86 29.54 -27.02
C ASN A 879 7.00 28.42 -27.64
N ASN A 880 7.36 27.15 -27.39
CA ASN A 880 6.63 25.98 -27.87
C ASN A 880 5.87 25.25 -26.73
N LEU A 881 5.84 25.82 -25.52
CA LEU A 881 5.41 25.13 -24.31
C LEU A 881 3.99 24.57 -24.41
N SER A 882 3.03 25.35 -24.93
CA SER A 882 1.64 24.89 -25.11
C SER A 882 1.55 23.61 -25.96
N ARG A 883 2.27 23.58 -27.09
CA ARG A 883 2.31 22.42 -27.99
C ARG A 883 2.99 21.21 -27.35
N GLU A 884 4.07 21.45 -26.62
CA GLU A 884 4.78 20.37 -25.93
C GLU A 884 3.96 19.81 -24.76
N VAL A 885 3.22 20.64 -24.03
CA VAL A 885 2.27 20.18 -22.99
C VAL A 885 1.20 19.26 -23.59
N ASP A 886 0.57 19.64 -24.70
CA ASP A 886 -0.43 18.79 -25.36
C ASP A 886 0.19 17.46 -25.82
N ARG A 887 1.38 17.50 -26.43
CA ARG A 887 2.13 16.28 -26.82
C ARG A 887 2.42 15.38 -25.62
N MET A 888 2.81 15.97 -24.50
CA MET A 888 3.16 15.23 -23.28
C MET A 888 1.93 14.62 -22.61
N ILE A 889 0.81 15.32 -22.61
CA ILE A 889 -0.50 14.80 -22.17
C ILE A 889 -0.91 13.63 -23.06
N ASP A 890 -0.68 13.69 -24.38
CA ASP A 890 -1.04 12.63 -25.32
C ASP A 890 -0.08 11.41 -25.27
N ASN A 891 1.11 11.57 -24.69
CA ASN A 891 2.08 10.49 -24.51
C ASN A 891 1.63 9.44 -23.46
N PRO A 892 1.94 8.14 -23.62
CA PRO A 892 1.66 7.12 -22.61
C PRO A 892 2.27 7.38 -21.22
N LYS A 893 3.41 8.07 -21.13
CA LYS A 893 4.09 8.43 -19.88
C LYS A 893 3.24 9.32 -18.95
N ILE A 894 2.19 9.97 -19.46
CA ILE A 894 1.24 10.74 -18.63
C ILE A 894 0.61 9.90 -17.51
N LYS A 895 0.55 8.57 -17.68
CA LYS A 895 0.10 7.64 -16.65
C LYS A 895 0.86 7.83 -15.34
N ASN A 896 2.16 8.11 -15.38
CA ASN A 896 2.95 8.31 -14.16
C ASN A 896 2.51 9.55 -13.35
N PHE A 897 2.05 10.60 -14.02
CA PHE A 897 1.44 11.75 -13.36
C PHE A 897 0.07 11.40 -12.80
N ILE A 898 -0.79 10.76 -13.61
CA ILE A 898 -2.14 10.36 -13.18
C ILE A 898 -2.08 9.47 -11.95
N ASP A 899 -1.24 8.43 -11.98
CA ASP A 899 -1.08 7.48 -10.88
C ASP A 899 -0.50 8.21 -9.65
N GLY A 900 0.58 8.99 -9.81
CA GLY A 900 1.23 9.70 -8.71
C GLY A 900 0.38 10.78 -8.06
N PHE A 901 -0.16 11.71 -8.85
CA PHE A 901 -0.99 12.81 -8.35
C PHE A 901 -2.28 12.30 -7.72
N SER A 902 -3.00 11.40 -8.40
CA SER A 902 -4.30 10.90 -7.89
C SER A 902 -4.13 10.06 -6.64
N TYR A 903 -3.06 9.23 -6.56
CA TYR A 903 -2.79 8.44 -5.36
C TYR A 903 -2.57 9.31 -4.12
N GLU A 904 -1.85 10.42 -4.28
CA GLU A 904 -1.52 11.34 -3.18
C GLU A 904 -2.65 12.30 -2.83
N TRP A 905 -3.21 12.99 -3.85
CA TRP A 905 -4.30 13.95 -3.66
C TRP A 905 -5.53 13.27 -3.04
N LEU A 906 -5.95 12.14 -3.58
CA LEU A 906 -7.18 11.45 -3.16
C LEU A 906 -6.98 10.47 -2.00
N ARG A 907 -5.75 10.36 -1.46
CA ARG A 907 -5.43 9.44 -0.35
C ARG A 907 -5.76 7.98 -0.65
N LEU A 908 -5.41 7.52 -1.85
CA LEU A 908 -5.66 6.13 -2.27
C LEU A 908 -4.83 5.11 -1.47
N ASP A 909 -3.81 5.57 -0.71
CA ASP A 909 -3.11 4.80 0.31
C ASP A 909 -4.07 4.19 1.34
N ARG A 910 -5.13 4.93 1.73
CA ARG A 910 -6.13 4.46 2.70
C ARG A 910 -6.93 3.27 2.15
N HIS A 911 -7.28 3.31 0.87
CA HIS A 911 -7.95 2.19 0.20
C HIS A 911 -7.03 0.98 0.08
N LYS A 912 -5.75 1.21 -0.26
CA LYS A 912 -4.76 0.14 -0.45
C LYS A 912 -4.63 -0.71 0.80
N ASN A 913 -4.53 -0.03 1.93
CA ASN A 913 -4.32 -0.62 3.25
C ASN A 913 -5.63 -1.00 3.96
N MET A 914 -6.80 -0.80 3.34
CA MET A 914 -8.08 -1.16 3.94
C MET A 914 -8.32 -2.68 3.88
N ASP A 915 -8.51 -3.28 5.04
CA ASP A 915 -8.86 -4.69 5.19
C ASP A 915 -10.36 -4.82 5.46
N VAL A 916 -11.10 -5.28 4.45
CA VAL A 916 -12.55 -5.48 4.51
C VAL A 916 -12.88 -6.85 5.09
N ASP A 917 -13.94 -6.97 5.88
CA ASP A 917 -14.44 -8.27 6.33
C ASP A 917 -15.07 -9.06 5.18
N VAL A 918 -14.29 -10.01 4.67
CA VAL A 918 -14.63 -10.88 3.54
C VAL A 918 -15.76 -11.87 3.83
N ASN A 919 -16.07 -12.13 5.11
CA ASN A 919 -17.23 -12.97 5.47
C ASN A 919 -18.53 -12.18 5.35
N LYS A 920 -18.49 -10.89 5.70
CA LYS A 920 -19.61 -9.96 5.54
C LYS A 920 -19.82 -9.56 4.08
N TYR A 921 -18.73 -9.30 3.36
CA TYR A 921 -18.73 -8.83 1.97
C TYR A 921 -18.10 -9.84 1.01
N VAL A 922 -18.79 -10.97 0.82
CA VAL A 922 -18.30 -12.14 0.06
C VAL A 922 -17.93 -11.83 -1.40
N ASP A 923 -18.61 -10.88 -2.00
CA ASP A 923 -18.45 -10.43 -3.39
C ASP A 923 -17.38 -9.34 -3.56
N TYR A 924 -16.88 -8.77 -2.45
CA TYR A 924 -15.73 -7.87 -2.46
C TYR A 924 -14.43 -8.67 -2.53
N THR A 925 -13.97 -8.91 -3.75
CA THR A 925 -12.76 -9.70 -4.03
C THR A 925 -11.55 -8.78 -4.23
N ARG A 926 -10.32 -9.31 -4.17
CA ARG A 926 -9.12 -8.52 -4.53
C ARG A 926 -9.18 -7.95 -5.96
N PHE A 927 -9.89 -8.61 -6.88
CA PHE A 927 -10.08 -8.12 -8.24
C PHE A 927 -10.98 -6.88 -8.27
N VAL A 928 -12.04 -6.88 -7.46
CA VAL A 928 -12.89 -5.69 -7.28
C VAL A 928 -12.09 -4.55 -6.64
N LYS A 929 -11.29 -4.85 -5.61
CA LYS A 929 -10.41 -3.86 -4.97
C LYS A 929 -9.43 -3.25 -5.97
N GLU A 930 -8.78 -4.06 -6.80
CA GLU A 930 -7.88 -3.57 -7.85
C GLU A 930 -8.63 -2.78 -8.94
N ASP A 931 -9.81 -3.25 -9.35
CA ASP A 931 -10.64 -2.54 -10.33
C ASP A 931 -11.11 -1.18 -9.83
N MET A 932 -11.38 -1.02 -8.53
CA MET A 932 -11.70 0.27 -7.92
C MET A 932 -10.52 1.26 -7.98
N PHE A 933 -9.27 0.80 -7.89
CA PHE A 933 -8.11 1.67 -8.13
C PHE A 933 -8.06 2.12 -9.59
N ASN A 934 -8.21 1.16 -10.50
CA ASN A 934 -8.14 1.42 -11.93
C ASN A 934 -9.30 2.29 -12.42
N GLU A 935 -10.49 2.20 -11.82
CA GLU A 935 -11.61 3.13 -12.04
C GLU A 935 -11.15 4.57 -11.86
N THR A 936 -10.50 4.89 -10.74
CA THR A 936 -10.05 6.25 -10.42
C THR A 936 -8.99 6.75 -11.39
N TYR A 937 -7.99 5.93 -11.70
CA TYR A 937 -6.94 6.32 -12.64
C TYR A 937 -7.44 6.49 -14.07
N GLU A 938 -8.26 5.55 -14.57
CA GLU A 938 -8.84 5.66 -15.90
C GLU A 938 -9.86 6.80 -15.99
N PHE A 939 -10.55 7.14 -14.90
CA PHE A 939 -11.43 8.31 -14.82
C PHE A 939 -10.66 9.62 -14.94
N MET A 940 -9.60 9.80 -14.14
CA MET A 940 -8.73 10.97 -14.20
C MET A 940 -8.08 11.12 -15.59
N LYS A 941 -7.58 10.01 -16.15
CA LYS A 941 -7.00 9.96 -17.49
C LYS A 941 -8.01 10.29 -18.57
N TYR A 942 -9.24 9.78 -18.49
CA TYR A 942 -10.29 10.04 -19.48
C TYR A 942 -10.69 11.51 -19.48
N ILE A 943 -10.87 12.13 -18.31
CA ILE A 943 -11.17 13.57 -18.18
C ILE A 943 -10.02 14.40 -18.77
N LEU A 944 -8.76 14.07 -18.48
CA LEU A 944 -7.61 14.81 -19.00
C LEU A 944 -7.45 14.68 -20.52
N LYS A 945 -7.48 13.44 -21.04
CA LYS A 945 -7.25 13.17 -22.46
C LYS A 945 -8.32 13.81 -23.34
N ASN A 946 -9.58 13.78 -22.90
CA ASN A 946 -10.71 14.36 -23.63
C ASN A 946 -10.98 15.83 -23.26
N ASP A 947 -10.15 16.43 -22.41
CA ASP A 947 -10.27 17.80 -21.93
C ASP A 947 -11.67 18.15 -21.40
N LEU A 948 -12.22 17.23 -20.59
CA LEU A 948 -13.51 17.44 -19.95
C LEU A 948 -13.39 18.47 -18.83
N SER A 949 -14.54 19.03 -18.43
CA SER A 949 -14.63 19.95 -17.30
C SER A 949 -14.15 19.28 -16.01
N ILE A 950 -13.35 19.98 -15.20
CA ILE A 950 -12.94 19.52 -13.86
C ILE A 950 -14.14 19.31 -12.93
N LEU A 951 -15.30 19.92 -13.22
CA LEU A 951 -16.54 19.68 -12.46
C LEU A 951 -17.04 18.23 -12.62
N SER A 952 -16.57 17.52 -13.64
CA SER A 952 -16.79 16.08 -13.80
C SER A 952 -16.26 15.28 -12.62
N PHE A 953 -15.26 15.79 -11.89
CA PHE A 953 -14.77 15.16 -10.66
C PHE A 953 -15.79 15.19 -9.52
N ILE A 954 -16.72 16.15 -9.53
CA ILE A 954 -17.83 16.20 -8.56
C ILE A 954 -18.97 15.31 -9.03
N ASP A 955 -19.43 15.51 -10.27
CA ASP A 955 -20.50 14.71 -10.86
C ASP A 955 -20.29 14.51 -12.36
N SER A 956 -20.58 13.29 -12.83
CA SER A 956 -20.44 12.90 -14.23
C SER A 956 -21.60 12.00 -14.63
N ASP A 957 -22.04 12.10 -15.89
CA ASP A 957 -23.06 11.21 -16.47
C ASP A 957 -22.49 9.86 -16.91
N PHE A 958 -21.25 9.56 -16.55
CA PHE A 958 -20.55 8.30 -16.82
C PHE A 958 -19.71 7.86 -15.61
N ALA A 959 -19.42 6.56 -15.55
CA ALA A 959 -18.38 5.98 -14.69
C ALA A 959 -17.39 5.18 -15.54
N MET A 960 -16.14 5.04 -15.08
CA MET A 960 -15.14 4.21 -15.76
C MET A 960 -15.21 2.79 -15.22
N LEU A 961 -15.79 1.87 -16.01
CA LEU A 961 -16.09 0.53 -15.55
C LEU A 961 -15.59 -0.52 -16.54
N ASN A 962 -15.10 -1.63 -16.00
CA ASN A 962 -15.06 -2.92 -16.68
C ASN A 962 -16.27 -3.77 -16.25
N GLN A 963 -16.43 -4.98 -16.82
CA GLN A 963 -17.56 -5.85 -16.47
C GLN A 963 -17.57 -6.23 -14.99
N ASN A 964 -16.42 -6.59 -14.41
CA ASN A 964 -16.35 -7.10 -13.04
C ASN A 964 -16.82 -6.06 -12.02
N LEU A 965 -16.35 -4.81 -12.16
CA LEU A 965 -16.74 -3.69 -11.32
C LEU A 965 -18.18 -3.22 -11.60
N ALA A 966 -18.61 -3.19 -12.86
CA ALA A 966 -20.00 -2.87 -13.20
C ALA A 966 -20.98 -3.84 -12.55
N GLU A 967 -20.72 -5.15 -12.63
CA GLU A 967 -21.52 -6.16 -11.96
C GLU A 967 -21.49 -6.01 -10.43
N PHE A 968 -20.37 -5.57 -9.84
CA PHE A 968 -20.26 -5.30 -8.40
C PHE A 968 -21.09 -4.08 -7.98
N TYR A 969 -21.16 -3.06 -8.84
CA TYR A 969 -22.01 -1.88 -8.63
C TYR A 969 -23.48 -2.08 -9.02
N GLY A 970 -23.85 -3.24 -9.59
CA GLY A 970 -25.21 -3.52 -10.06
C GLY A 970 -25.56 -2.87 -11.40
N ILE A 971 -24.56 -2.48 -12.19
CA ILE A 971 -24.72 -1.86 -13.52
C ILE A 971 -24.67 -2.94 -14.60
N ASN A 972 -25.75 -3.06 -15.37
CA ASN A 972 -25.90 -4.07 -16.41
C ASN A 972 -25.38 -3.58 -17.77
N GLY A 973 -25.09 -4.53 -18.68
CA GLY A 973 -24.76 -4.22 -20.08
C GLY A 973 -23.28 -3.95 -20.39
N VAL A 974 -22.41 -4.00 -19.38
CA VAL A 974 -20.95 -3.89 -19.55
C VAL A 974 -20.34 -5.28 -19.70
N LEU A 975 -19.50 -5.48 -20.73
CA LEU A 975 -18.91 -6.79 -21.06
C LEU A 975 -17.39 -6.71 -21.28
N GLY A 976 -16.62 -7.64 -20.73
CA GLY A 976 -15.16 -7.69 -20.88
C GLY A 976 -14.38 -6.85 -19.87
N ASN A 977 -13.06 -6.95 -19.93
CA ASN A 977 -12.16 -6.49 -18.86
C ASN A 977 -11.63 -5.06 -19.04
N GLU A 978 -11.79 -4.47 -20.21
CA GLU A 978 -11.31 -3.12 -20.49
C GLU A 978 -12.19 -2.08 -19.81
N PHE A 979 -11.55 -1.14 -19.11
CA PHE A 979 -12.22 0.05 -18.58
C PHE A 979 -12.70 0.94 -19.72
N ARG A 980 -13.92 1.43 -19.61
CA ARG A 980 -14.52 2.35 -20.58
C ARG A 980 -15.49 3.29 -19.91
N PRO A 981 -15.78 4.46 -20.51
CA PRO A 981 -16.84 5.32 -20.05
C PRO A 981 -18.18 4.60 -20.26
N VAL A 982 -18.89 4.32 -19.16
CA VAL A 982 -20.22 3.74 -19.16
C VAL A 982 -21.19 4.82 -18.74
N LYS A 983 -22.13 5.16 -19.63
CA LYS A 983 -23.18 6.14 -19.35
C LYS A 983 -24.05 5.64 -18.20
N LEU A 984 -24.33 6.53 -17.26
CA LEU A 984 -25.11 6.25 -16.06
C LEU A 984 -26.56 6.70 -16.23
N ASP A 985 -27.48 5.90 -15.71
CA ASP A 985 -28.87 6.29 -15.53
C ASP A 985 -29.04 7.11 -14.24
N LYS A 986 -30.10 7.94 -14.18
CA LYS A 986 -30.30 8.92 -13.08
C LYS A 986 -30.42 8.29 -11.69
N ASP A 987 -30.79 7.02 -11.60
CA ASP A 987 -31.06 6.26 -10.38
C ASP A 987 -29.86 5.44 -9.89
N GLN A 988 -28.76 5.41 -10.65
CA GLN A 988 -27.60 4.59 -10.30
C GLN A 988 -26.75 5.18 -9.17
N ASN A 989 -26.99 6.44 -8.77
CA ASN A 989 -26.29 7.16 -7.69
C ASN A 989 -24.75 7.24 -7.81
N ARG A 990 -24.18 6.87 -8.97
CA ARG A 990 -22.75 6.93 -9.30
C ARG A 990 -22.37 8.22 -10.06
N GLY A 991 -21.12 8.32 -10.51
CA GLY A 991 -20.56 9.47 -11.23
C GLY A 991 -19.70 10.35 -10.31
N GLY A 992 -18.63 10.94 -10.84
CA GLY A 992 -17.65 11.71 -10.05
C GLY A 992 -16.89 10.91 -9.00
N LEU A 993 -15.91 11.55 -8.36
CA LEU A 993 -15.01 10.94 -7.37
C LEU A 993 -15.74 10.58 -6.06
N LEU A 994 -16.78 11.35 -5.69
CA LEU A 994 -17.51 11.19 -4.42
C LEU A 994 -18.27 9.86 -4.31
N SER A 995 -18.47 9.17 -5.43
CA SER A 995 -19.20 7.90 -5.49
C SER A 995 -18.33 6.71 -5.91
N GLN A 996 -17.01 6.88 -6.06
CA GLN A 996 -16.11 5.80 -6.45
C GLN A 996 -15.77 4.89 -5.27
N GLY A 997 -15.61 3.59 -5.54
CA GLY A 997 -15.32 2.57 -4.54
C GLY A 997 -14.02 2.83 -3.78
N SER A 998 -12.97 3.32 -4.47
CA SER A 998 -11.67 3.59 -3.83
C SER A 998 -11.79 4.63 -2.70
N PHE A 999 -12.58 5.68 -2.89
CA PHE A 999 -12.86 6.67 -1.86
C PHE A 999 -13.73 6.09 -0.74
N LEU A 1000 -14.87 5.49 -1.10
CA LEU A 1000 -15.88 5.03 -0.15
C LEU A 1000 -15.32 3.94 0.78
N THR A 1001 -14.54 3.01 0.24
CA THR A 1001 -13.91 1.93 1.01
C THR A 1001 -12.68 2.40 1.76
N GLY A 1002 -11.83 3.25 1.16
CA GLY A 1002 -10.67 3.81 1.86
C GLY A 1002 -11.02 4.64 3.10
N HIS A 1003 -12.25 5.12 3.20
CA HIS A 1003 -12.78 5.86 4.35
C HIS A 1003 -13.86 5.08 5.11
N SER A 1004 -13.68 3.77 5.23
CA SER A 1004 -14.47 2.87 6.09
C SER A 1004 -13.63 2.37 7.28
N ASP A 1005 -14.15 1.39 8.03
CA ASP A 1005 -13.37 0.59 8.98
C ASP A 1005 -13.23 -0.89 8.54
N GLY A 1006 -13.65 -1.21 7.30
CA GLY A 1006 -13.66 -2.57 6.76
C GLY A 1006 -14.90 -3.40 7.07
N VAL A 1007 -15.70 -3.02 8.08
CA VAL A 1007 -16.96 -3.69 8.47
C VAL A 1007 -18.16 -2.79 8.21
N GLN A 1008 -18.03 -1.51 8.50
CA GLN A 1008 -19.04 -0.46 8.42
C GLN A 1008 -18.49 0.79 7.69
N PRO A 1009 -19.36 1.57 7.04
CA PRO A 1009 -18.96 2.87 6.50
C PRO A 1009 -18.63 3.86 7.62
N HIS A 1010 -17.75 4.84 7.35
CA HIS A 1010 -17.33 5.82 8.35
C HIS A 1010 -17.57 7.26 7.87
N ALA A 1011 -18.73 7.82 8.21
CA ALA A 1011 -19.17 9.15 7.75
C ALA A 1011 -18.14 10.26 8.05
N ILE A 1012 -17.56 10.29 9.25
CA ILE A 1012 -16.60 11.34 9.63
C ILE A 1012 -15.34 11.32 8.77
N LYS A 1013 -14.76 10.14 8.51
CA LYS A 1013 -13.59 10.00 7.63
C LYS A 1013 -13.91 10.46 6.20
N ARG A 1014 -15.11 10.16 5.70
CA ARG A 1014 -15.61 10.62 4.39
C ARG A 1014 -15.83 12.14 4.37
N ALA A 1015 -16.39 12.72 5.44
CA ALA A 1015 -16.62 14.16 5.60
C ALA A 1015 -15.31 14.95 5.63
N VAL A 1016 -14.35 14.52 6.47
CA VAL A 1016 -13.03 15.15 6.58
C VAL A 1016 -12.33 15.12 5.23
N TRP A 1017 -12.35 13.99 4.53
CA TRP A 1017 -11.77 13.89 3.19
C TRP A 1017 -12.45 14.83 2.18
N LEU A 1018 -13.79 14.90 2.17
CA LEU A 1018 -14.54 15.80 1.29
C LEU A 1018 -14.15 17.26 1.57
N LYS A 1019 -14.15 17.67 2.83
CA LYS A 1019 -13.79 19.05 3.21
C LYS A 1019 -12.33 19.36 2.84
N GLU A 1020 -11.40 18.50 3.20
CA GLU A 1020 -9.96 18.71 3.02
C GLU A 1020 -9.55 18.65 1.54
N LYS A 1021 -9.96 17.61 0.82
CA LYS A 1021 -9.44 17.32 -0.54
C LYS A 1021 -10.27 17.92 -1.65
N ILE A 1022 -11.59 18.11 -1.43
CA ILE A 1022 -12.49 18.66 -2.44
C ILE A 1022 -12.76 20.14 -2.18
N LEU A 1023 -13.13 20.52 -0.95
CA LEU A 1023 -13.47 21.92 -0.65
C LEU A 1023 -12.27 22.79 -0.24
N GLY A 1024 -11.12 22.18 0.08
CA GLY A 1024 -9.92 22.89 0.52
C GLY A 1024 -10.03 23.45 1.95
N ASP A 1025 -11.02 22.99 2.71
CA ASP A 1025 -11.30 23.38 4.10
C ASP A 1025 -10.74 22.30 5.04
N HIS A 1026 -9.65 22.61 5.76
CA HIS A 1026 -8.98 21.67 6.66
C HIS A 1026 -9.66 21.73 8.05
N PRO A 1027 -10.43 20.69 8.45
CA PRO A 1027 -11.01 20.67 9.78
C PRO A 1027 -9.91 20.60 10.86
N PRO A 1028 -10.12 21.18 12.05
CA PRO A 1028 -9.16 21.10 13.15
C PRO A 1028 -8.94 19.64 13.58
N PRO A 1029 -7.74 19.30 14.10
CA PRO A 1029 -7.48 17.96 14.61
C PRO A 1029 -8.43 17.62 15.78
N PRO A 1030 -8.76 16.33 15.99
CA PRO A 1030 -9.62 15.93 17.08
C PRO A 1030 -8.98 16.25 18.45
N PRO A 1031 -9.78 16.56 19.49
CA PRO A 1031 -9.25 16.81 20.83
C PRO A 1031 -8.47 15.60 21.37
N PRO A 1032 -7.37 15.81 22.14
CA PRO A 1032 -6.73 14.72 22.87
C PRO A 1032 -7.70 14.16 23.92
N ASN A 1033 -7.83 12.82 24.00
CA ASN A 1033 -8.71 12.06 24.91
C ASN A 1033 -10.22 11.98 24.57
N VAL A 1034 -10.60 11.75 23.30
CA VAL A 1034 -11.98 11.35 22.97
C VAL A 1034 -12.21 9.88 23.38
N PRO A 1035 -13.16 9.56 24.29
CA PRO A 1035 -13.47 8.17 24.63
C PRO A 1035 -14.09 7.46 23.44
N GLU A 1036 -13.63 6.25 23.12
CA GLU A 1036 -14.27 5.39 22.14
C GLU A 1036 -15.73 5.11 22.54
N LEU A 1037 -16.61 4.96 21.55
CA LEU A 1037 -17.99 4.54 21.79
C LEU A 1037 -17.99 3.14 22.38
N ASN A 1038 -18.57 2.96 23.57
CA ASN A 1038 -18.60 1.66 24.23
C ASN A 1038 -19.51 0.69 23.43
N PRO A 1039 -18.94 -0.34 22.75
CA PRO A 1039 -19.71 -1.28 21.95
C PRO A 1039 -20.67 -2.12 22.80
N GLU A 1040 -20.45 -2.19 24.12
CA GLU A 1040 -21.29 -2.95 25.05
C GLU A 1040 -22.61 -2.24 25.41
N THR A 1041 -22.89 -1.07 24.83
CA THR A 1041 -24.18 -0.39 25.02
C THR A 1041 -25.30 -1.25 24.39
N PRO A 1042 -26.27 -1.76 25.17
CA PRO A 1042 -27.29 -2.68 24.64
C PRO A 1042 -28.11 -2.05 23.51
N GLY A 1043 -28.14 -2.70 22.33
CA GLY A 1043 -28.87 -2.23 21.15
C GLY A 1043 -28.10 -1.24 20.25
N PHE A 1044 -26.87 -0.87 20.62
CA PHE A 1044 -26.03 0.05 19.84
C PHE A 1044 -25.74 -0.42 18.41
N GLU A 1045 -25.54 -1.73 18.21
CA GLU A 1045 -25.31 -2.33 16.89
C GLU A 1045 -26.53 -2.26 15.95
N ASN A 1046 -27.73 -2.01 16.50
CA ASN A 1046 -28.97 -1.91 15.73
C ASN A 1046 -29.35 -0.47 15.36
N LEU A 1047 -28.65 0.52 15.90
CA LEU A 1047 -28.88 1.93 15.61
C LEU A 1047 -28.29 2.32 14.25
N THR A 1048 -28.98 3.22 13.55
CA THR A 1048 -28.43 3.92 12.38
C THR A 1048 -27.25 4.79 12.80
N LEU A 1049 -26.36 5.11 11.86
CA LEU A 1049 -25.19 5.94 12.16
C LEU A 1049 -25.59 7.34 12.66
N LYS A 1050 -26.63 7.94 12.11
CA LYS A 1050 -27.21 9.20 12.60
C LYS A 1050 -27.61 9.13 14.08
N GLU A 1051 -28.18 8.02 14.52
CA GLU A 1051 -28.52 7.76 15.93
C GLU A 1051 -27.27 7.51 16.80
N GLN A 1052 -26.28 6.77 16.28
CA GLN A 1052 -25.00 6.55 16.97
C GLN A 1052 -24.22 7.86 17.16
N LEU A 1053 -24.15 8.69 16.11
CA LEU A 1053 -23.56 10.02 16.15
C LEU A 1053 -24.31 10.90 17.15
N PHE A 1054 -25.65 10.87 17.17
CA PHE A 1054 -26.43 11.63 18.16
C PHE A 1054 -26.04 11.27 19.61
N LEU A 1055 -25.83 10.00 19.92
CA LEU A 1055 -25.35 9.55 21.23
C LEU A 1055 -23.93 10.02 21.54
N HIS A 1056 -23.04 10.04 20.53
CA HIS A 1056 -21.64 10.50 20.67
C HIS A 1056 -21.52 12.02 20.85
N ARG A 1057 -22.34 12.77 20.11
CA ARG A 1057 -22.28 14.24 19.96
C ARG A 1057 -22.74 15.00 21.19
N ASN A 1058 -23.49 14.39 22.08
CA ASN A 1058 -24.13 15.08 23.21
C ASN A 1058 -23.17 15.41 24.38
N LYS A 1059 -21.85 15.45 24.11
CA LYS A 1059 -20.83 15.92 25.05
C LYS A 1059 -20.46 17.36 24.68
N ALA A 1060 -20.43 18.25 25.68
CA ALA A 1060 -20.14 19.68 25.49
C ALA A 1060 -18.82 19.95 24.76
N SER A 1061 -17.81 19.08 24.92
CA SER A 1061 -16.51 19.19 24.24
C SER A 1061 -16.50 18.75 22.77
N CYS A 1062 -17.57 18.10 22.30
CA CYS A 1062 -17.61 17.43 21.01
C CYS A 1062 -18.61 18.10 20.05
N ILE A 1063 -19.67 18.71 20.56
CA ILE A 1063 -20.80 19.18 19.76
C ILE A 1063 -20.40 20.22 18.70
N ASP A 1064 -19.52 21.17 19.03
CA ASP A 1064 -19.16 22.28 18.13
C ASP A 1064 -18.42 21.82 16.88
N CYS A 1065 -17.46 20.90 17.02
CA CYS A 1065 -16.75 20.32 15.87
C CYS A 1065 -17.66 19.42 15.03
N HIS A 1066 -18.48 18.59 15.69
CA HIS A 1066 -19.38 17.66 15.03
C HIS A 1066 -20.53 18.38 14.28
N MET A 1067 -21.00 19.54 14.74
CA MET A 1067 -21.93 20.38 13.98
C MET A 1067 -21.33 20.86 12.65
N LYS A 1068 -20.02 21.12 12.59
CA LYS A 1068 -19.33 21.62 11.39
C LYS A 1068 -18.90 20.51 10.40
N ILE A 1069 -18.81 19.25 10.84
CA ILE A 1069 -18.23 18.14 10.05
C ILE A 1069 -19.27 17.06 9.71
N ASP A 1070 -20.02 16.56 10.68
CA ASP A 1070 -20.91 15.41 10.52
C ASP A 1070 -21.91 15.57 9.36
N PRO A 1071 -22.50 16.76 9.13
CA PRO A 1071 -23.45 16.93 8.05
C PRO A 1071 -22.92 16.55 6.67
N TYR A 1072 -21.63 16.77 6.43
CA TYR A 1072 -20.94 16.42 5.19
C TYR A 1072 -20.68 14.91 5.05
N GLY A 1073 -20.81 14.14 6.13
CA GLY A 1073 -20.60 12.69 6.18
C GLY A 1073 -21.88 11.88 6.03
N VAL A 1074 -22.97 12.35 6.63
CA VAL A 1074 -24.29 11.67 6.66
C VAL A 1074 -24.84 11.38 5.25
N VAL A 1075 -24.54 12.25 4.29
CA VAL A 1075 -24.92 12.10 2.89
C VAL A 1075 -24.36 10.83 2.22
N PHE A 1076 -23.32 10.21 2.81
CA PHE A 1076 -22.72 8.97 2.31
C PHE A 1076 -23.25 7.71 3.00
N GLU A 1077 -24.23 7.79 3.91
CA GLU A 1077 -24.71 6.63 4.67
C GLU A 1077 -25.36 5.55 3.80
N ASN A 1078 -25.91 5.92 2.64
CA ASN A 1078 -26.40 4.95 1.68
C ASN A 1078 -25.29 4.09 1.07
N TYR A 1079 -24.01 4.34 1.35
CA TYR A 1079 -22.91 3.49 0.89
C TYR A 1079 -22.34 2.64 2.02
N ASP A 1080 -22.30 1.32 1.82
CA ASP A 1080 -21.70 0.37 2.76
C ASP A 1080 -20.16 0.51 2.85
N ALA A 1081 -19.50 -0.34 3.64
CA ALA A 1081 -18.05 -0.31 3.81
C ALA A 1081 -17.28 -0.58 2.49
N THR A 1082 -17.90 -1.30 1.57
CA THR A 1082 -17.35 -1.64 0.25
C THR A 1082 -17.77 -0.66 -0.86
N GLY A 1083 -18.48 0.40 -0.48
CA GLY A 1083 -18.95 1.42 -1.40
C GLY A 1083 -20.12 0.98 -2.28
N ARG A 1084 -20.88 -0.07 -1.93
CA ARG A 1084 -22.15 -0.40 -2.61
C ARG A 1084 -23.29 0.42 -2.05
N TYR A 1085 -24.22 0.81 -2.92
CA TYR A 1085 -25.38 1.59 -2.54
C TYR A 1085 -26.46 0.70 -1.90
N GLN A 1086 -27.04 1.17 -0.80
CA GLN A 1086 -28.07 0.49 -0.01
C GLN A 1086 -29.11 1.50 0.50
N GLN A 1087 -30.39 1.09 0.50
CA GLN A 1087 -31.50 1.88 1.03
C GLN A 1087 -31.80 1.58 2.50
N THR A 1088 -31.36 0.42 2.98
CA THR A 1088 -31.63 -0.06 4.33
C THR A 1088 -30.37 -0.55 5.02
N PHE A 1089 -30.25 -0.30 6.33
CA PHE A 1089 -29.22 -0.86 7.20
C PHE A 1089 -29.89 -1.71 8.29
N ASN A 1090 -29.53 -2.99 8.40
CA ASN A 1090 -30.14 -3.94 9.34
C ASN A 1090 -31.70 -3.97 9.31
N GLY A 1091 -32.30 -3.74 8.13
CA GLY A 1091 -33.75 -3.72 7.93
C GLY A 1091 -34.43 -2.36 8.18
N ASN A 1092 -33.71 -1.36 8.70
CA ASN A 1092 -34.20 0.01 8.88
C ASN A 1092 -33.86 0.87 7.66
N LEU A 1093 -34.73 1.81 7.29
CA LEU A 1093 -34.44 2.81 6.24
C LEU A 1093 -33.30 3.72 6.68
N ILE A 1094 -32.38 3.99 5.75
CA ILE A 1094 -31.26 4.91 5.98
C ILE A 1094 -31.73 6.34 5.73
N ASP A 1095 -31.54 7.22 6.71
CA ASP A 1095 -31.79 8.66 6.59
C ASP A 1095 -30.49 9.40 6.25
N SER A 1096 -30.25 9.63 4.96
CA SER A 1096 -29.10 10.39 4.46
C SER A 1096 -29.37 11.89 4.32
N LYS A 1097 -30.46 12.39 4.91
CA LYS A 1097 -30.82 13.80 4.91
C LYS A 1097 -30.05 14.55 5.99
N SER A 1098 -29.52 15.72 5.63
CA SER A 1098 -28.65 16.52 6.48
C SER A 1098 -28.80 18.01 6.21
N ILE A 1099 -28.51 18.84 7.21
CA ILE A 1099 -28.46 20.30 7.09
C ILE A 1099 -27.00 20.71 7.28
N LEU A 1100 -26.42 21.33 6.26
CA LEU A 1100 -25.04 21.82 6.29
C LEU A 1100 -24.90 23.07 7.18
N PRO A 1101 -23.68 23.42 7.61
CA PRO A 1101 -23.47 24.55 8.53
C PRO A 1101 -23.94 25.91 8.00
N ASP A 1102 -24.07 26.07 6.69
CA ASP A 1102 -24.59 27.28 6.03
C ASP A 1102 -26.12 27.29 5.89
N GLY A 1103 -26.80 26.29 6.45
CA GLY A 1103 -28.25 26.14 6.43
C GLY A 1103 -28.81 25.41 5.21
N ASN A 1104 -27.98 25.03 4.23
CA ASN A 1104 -28.44 24.28 3.07
C ASN A 1104 -28.82 22.83 3.44
N GLU A 1105 -30.02 22.42 3.03
CA GLU A 1105 -30.49 21.04 3.19
C GLU A 1105 -30.01 20.18 2.02
N VAL A 1106 -29.38 19.05 2.33
CA VAL A 1106 -28.88 18.08 1.36
C VAL A 1106 -29.36 16.68 1.68
N GLU A 1107 -29.65 15.89 0.65
CA GLU A 1107 -30.07 14.49 0.79
C GLU A 1107 -29.22 13.59 -0.09
N GLY A 1108 -28.51 12.67 0.56
CA GLY A 1108 -27.69 11.66 -0.10
C GLY A 1108 -26.57 12.24 -0.99
N ILE A 1109 -25.96 11.34 -1.77
CA ILE A 1109 -24.84 11.67 -2.65
C ILE A 1109 -25.20 12.70 -3.74
N LYS A 1110 -26.44 12.65 -4.24
CA LYS A 1110 -26.89 13.60 -5.25
C LYS A 1110 -27.03 15.01 -4.66
N GLY A 1111 -27.63 15.13 -3.48
CA GLY A 1111 -27.78 16.43 -2.81
C GLY A 1111 -26.45 17.12 -2.54
N ILE A 1112 -25.43 16.38 -2.09
CA ILE A 1112 -24.09 16.98 -1.84
C ILE A 1112 -23.38 17.38 -3.14
N LYS A 1113 -23.52 16.59 -4.22
CA LYS A 1113 -22.98 16.95 -5.54
C LYS A 1113 -23.64 18.22 -6.08
N ASP A 1114 -24.97 18.27 -6.06
CA ASP A 1114 -25.75 19.43 -6.48
C ASP A 1114 -25.39 20.67 -5.65
N TYR A 1115 -25.21 20.51 -4.33
CA TYR A 1115 -24.76 21.59 -3.45
C TYR A 1115 -23.37 22.12 -3.87
N ILE A 1116 -22.40 21.24 -4.12
CA ILE A 1116 -21.06 21.67 -4.52
C ILE A 1116 -21.11 22.41 -5.86
N LEU A 1117 -21.82 21.86 -6.85
CA LEU A 1117 -21.90 22.45 -8.18
C LEU A 1117 -22.64 23.81 -8.19
N ASN A 1118 -23.64 23.98 -7.33
CA ASN A 1118 -24.43 25.22 -7.27
C ASN A 1118 -23.82 26.29 -6.36
N PHE A 1119 -23.15 25.91 -5.27
CA PHE A 1119 -22.74 26.84 -4.22
C PHE A 1119 -21.25 26.84 -3.88
N LYS A 1120 -20.49 25.80 -4.28
CA LYS A 1120 -19.07 25.63 -3.90
C LYS A 1120 -18.12 25.38 -5.08
N THR A 1121 -18.54 25.71 -6.29
CA THR A 1121 -17.76 25.47 -7.52
C THR A 1121 -16.44 26.25 -7.51
N ASP A 1122 -16.43 27.47 -6.99
CA ASP A 1122 -15.22 28.30 -6.91
C ASP A 1122 -14.24 27.76 -5.87
N GLU A 1123 -14.73 27.35 -4.70
CA GLU A 1123 -13.94 26.71 -3.64
C GLU A 1123 -13.33 25.39 -4.13
N PHE A 1124 -14.13 24.55 -4.79
CA PHE A 1124 -13.62 23.32 -5.41
C PHE A 1124 -12.53 23.60 -6.45
N THR A 1125 -12.76 24.57 -7.34
CA THR A 1125 -11.79 24.94 -8.37
C THR A 1125 -10.48 25.42 -7.75
N LYS A 1126 -10.54 26.30 -6.74
CA LYS A 1126 -9.35 26.79 -6.01
C LYS A 1126 -8.64 25.68 -5.23
N SER A 1127 -9.38 24.75 -4.64
CA SER A 1127 -8.81 23.59 -3.94
C SER A 1127 -8.04 22.69 -4.91
N LEU A 1128 -8.62 22.36 -6.07
CA LEU A 1128 -7.95 21.56 -7.08
C LEU A 1128 -6.71 22.27 -7.66
N VAL A 1129 -6.83 23.57 -7.96
CA VAL A 1129 -5.69 24.37 -8.42
C VAL A 1129 -4.58 24.38 -7.36
N SER A 1130 -4.90 24.61 -6.09
CA SER A 1130 -3.92 24.59 -4.99
C SER A 1130 -3.19 23.26 -4.87
N ASN A 1131 -3.92 22.14 -4.90
CA ASN A 1131 -3.35 20.80 -4.82
C ASN A 1131 -2.45 20.49 -6.02
N MET A 1132 -2.91 20.80 -7.23
CA MET A 1132 -2.12 20.59 -8.46
C MET A 1132 -0.88 21.50 -8.49
N PHE A 1133 -1.02 22.75 -8.05
CA PHE A 1133 0.06 23.72 -8.00
C PHE A 1133 1.14 23.29 -7.00
N ALA A 1134 0.75 22.80 -5.82
CA ALA A 1134 1.68 22.23 -4.84
C ALA A 1134 2.46 21.06 -5.43
N TYR A 1135 1.76 20.12 -6.09
CA TYR A 1135 2.37 18.97 -6.73
C TYR A 1135 3.32 19.36 -7.87
N ALA A 1136 2.91 20.28 -8.74
CA ALA A 1136 3.68 20.74 -9.90
C ALA A 1136 4.99 21.43 -9.49
N ASN A 1137 4.94 22.25 -8.44
CA ASN A 1137 6.10 23.00 -7.95
C ASN A 1137 6.92 22.22 -6.91
N GLY A 1138 6.39 21.12 -6.36
CA GLY A 1138 7.09 20.32 -5.36
C GLY A 1138 7.30 21.04 -4.03
N ARG A 1139 6.33 21.85 -3.62
CA ARG A 1139 6.30 22.56 -2.33
C ARG A 1139 4.86 22.80 -1.93
N ASP A 1140 4.61 23.01 -0.64
CA ASP A 1140 3.29 23.37 -0.17
C ASP A 1140 2.94 24.80 -0.62
N VAL A 1141 1.64 25.03 -0.81
CA VAL A 1141 1.10 26.36 -1.10
C VAL A 1141 1.22 27.20 0.17
N GLY A 1142 1.76 28.41 0.02
CA GLY A 1142 1.80 29.40 1.08
C GLY A 1142 0.95 30.64 0.75
N PHE A 1143 0.89 31.58 1.69
CA PHE A 1143 0.14 32.83 1.54
C PHE A 1143 0.59 33.66 0.32
N ALA A 1144 1.87 33.57 -0.05
CA ALA A 1144 2.43 34.26 -1.22
C ALA A 1144 1.87 33.77 -2.57
N ASP A 1145 1.32 32.55 -2.62
CA ASP A 1145 0.78 31.96 -3.85
C ASP A 1145 -0.70 32.30 -4.09
N LYS A 1146 -1.38 32.91 -3.09
CA LYS A 1146 -2.84 33.11 -3.10
C LYS A 1146 -3.32 33.88 -4.33
N ASN A 1147 -2.60 34.92 -4.73
CA ASN A 1147 -2.95 35.74 -5.91
C ASN A 1147 -2.77 34.96 -7.22
N GLU A 1148 -1.71 34.16 -7.32
CA GLU A 1148 -1.42 33.33 -8.49
C GLU A 1148 -2.44 32.19 -8.64
N ILE A 1149 -2.78 31.52 -7.54
CA ILE A 1149 -3.81 30.48 -7.48
C ILE A 1149 -5.18 31.05 -7.88
N ASN A 1150 -5.56 32.21 -7.33
CA ASN A 1150 -6.81 32.87 -7.69
C ASN A 1150 -6.85 33.27 -9.17
N TYR A 1151 -5.73 33.73 -9.72
CA TYR A 1151 -5.64 34.03 -11.16
C TYR A 1151 -5.88 32.77 -12.00
N ILE A 1152 -5.18 31.68 -11.68
CA ILE A 1152 -5.30 30.41 -12.41
C ILE A 1152 -6.73 29.87 -12.30
N ALA A 1153 -7.33 29.87 -11.10
CA ALA A 1153 -8.71 29.47 -10.90
C ALA A 1153 -9.68 30.30 -11.76
N ASN A 1154 -9.51 31.63 -11.81
CA ASN A 1154 -10.32 32.51 -12.65
C ASN A 1154 -10.16 32.22 -14.15
N LYS A 1155 -8.96 31.83 -14.62
CA LYS A 1155 -8.74 31.42 -16.00
C LYS A 1155 -9.45 30.13 -16.34
N VAL A 1156 -9.36 29.14 -15.44
CA VAL A 1156 -10.07 27.86 -15.56
C VAL A 1156 -11.58 28.10 -15.59
N ILE A 1157 -12.12 28.95 -14.72
CA ILE A 1157 -13.56 29.32 -14.72
C ILE A 1157 -13.96 29.95 -16.05
N LYS A 1158 -13.18 30.92 -16.56
CA LYS A 1158 -13.45 31.59 -17.84
C LYS A 1158 -13.40 30.64 -19.03
N ASP A 1159 -12.55 29.63 -18.97
CA ASP A 1159 -12.43 28.58 -19.97
C ASP A 1159 -13.29 27.34 -19.66
N LYS A 1160 -14.48 27.57 -19.10
CA LYS A 1160 -15.50 26.55 -18.86
C LYS A 1160 -14.98 25.34 -18.08
N TYR A 1161 -14.09 25.59 -17.13
CA TYR A 1161 -13.50 24.59 -16.24
C TYR A 1161 -12.66 23.52 -16.96
N SER A 1162 -12.00 23.83 -18.08
CA SER A 1162 -11.12 22.88 -18.81
C SER A 1162 -10.00 22.33 -17.92
N PHE A 1163 -9.80 21.00 -17.95
CA PHE A 1163 -8.73 20.36 -17.20
C PHE A 1163 -7.35 20.61 -17.83
N ARG A 1164 -7.25 20.66 -19.17
CA ARG A 1164 -5.98 21.02 -19.83
C ARG A 1164 -5.59 22.47 -19.54
N THR A 1165 -6.56 23.38 -19.48
CA THR A 1165 -6.30 24.78 -19.13
C THR A 1165 -5.77 24.92 -17.70
N LEU A 1166 -6.28 24.16 -16.74
CA LEU A 1166 -5.72 24.11 -15.38
C LEU A 1166 -4.22 23.76 -15.41
N ILE A 1167 -3.83 22.69 -16.13
CA ILE A 1167 -2.43 22.27 -16.23
C ILE A 1167 -1.58 23.32 -16.94
N LYS A 1168 -2.07 23.86 -18.06
CA LYS A 1168 -1.35 24.86 -18.86
C LYS A 1168 -1.10 26.13 -18.05
N GLU A 1169 -2.12 26.66 -17.38
CA GLU A 1169 -1.99 27.90 -16.60
C GLU A 1169 -1.05 27.75 -15.40
N ILE A 1170 -0.97 26.57 -14.77
CA ILE A 1170 0.06 26.27 -13.76
C ILE A 1170 1.46 26.27 -14.40
N ILE A 1171 1.63 25.67 -15.57
CA ILE A 1171 2.93 25.61 -16.25
C ILE A 1171 3.39 27.00 -16.73
N PHE A 1172 2.46 27.86 -17.16
CA PHE A 1172 2.73 29.24 -17.54
C PHE A 1172 2.92 30.19 -16.34
N SER A 1173 2.72 29.70 -15.13
CA SER A 1173 2.76 30.50 -13.93
C SER A 1173 4.20 30.90 -13.56
N PRO A 1174 4.43 32.09 -12.97
CA PRO A 1174 5.76 32.49 -12.51
C PRO A 1174 6.36 31.55 -11.47
N SER A 1175 5.56 30.93 -10.61
CA SER A 1175 6.09 29.96 -9.66
C SER A 1175 6.69 28.73 -10.36
N PHE A 1176 6.13 28.34 -11.52
CA PHE A 1176 6.63 27.23 -12.30
C PHE A 1176 7.85 27.60 -13.15
N TYR A 1177 7.74 28.61 -14.02
CA TYR A 1177 8.80 28.98 -14.98
C TYR A 1177 9.78 30.07 -14.49
N LYS A 1178 9.46 30.73 -13.36
CA LYS A 1178 10.32 31.72 -12.67
C LYS A 1178 10.71 32.98 -13.45
N THR A 1179 10.02 33.31 -14.56
CA THR A 1179 10.23 34.57 -15.29
C THR A 1179 9.19 35.65 -14.97
N ASP A 1180 9.65 36.84 -14.58
CA ASP A 1180 8.78 37.97 -14.23
C ASP A 1180 8.30 38.79 -15.46
N LYS A 1181 8.89 38.56 -16.65
CA LYS A 1181 8.86 39.48 -17.81
C LYS A 1181 7.46 39.81 -18.39
N ASN A 1182 6.37 39.18 -17.95
CA ASN A 1182 5.03 39.45 -18.50
C ASN A 1182 3.84 39.17 -17.54
N TRP A 1183 4.08 38.86 -16.27
CA TRP A 1183 3.00 38.40 -15.37
C TRP A 1183 2.43 39.48 -14.47
N LEU A 1184 3.27 40.35 -13.90
CA LEU A 1184 2.81 41.45 -13.05
C LEU A 1184 1.83 42.37 -13.81
N SER A 1185 2.12 42.69 -15.08
CA SER A 1185 1.20 43.43 -15.95
C SER A 1185 -0.13 42.71 -16.22
N LYS A 1186 -0.15 41.37 -16.25
CA LYS A 1186 -1.37 40.56 -16.40
C LYS A 1186 -2.18 40.46 -15.11
N LEU A 1187 -1.54 40.48 -13.94
CA LEU A 1187 -2.19 40.55 -12.63
C LEU A 1187 -2.84 41.92 -12.41
N PHE A 1188 -2.12 43.01 -12.74
CA PHE A 1188 -2.60 44.38 -12.49
C PHE A 1188 -3.53 44.95 -13.57
N ALA A 1189 -3.69 44.30 -14.73
CA ALA A 1189 -4.67 44.69 -15.76
C ALA A 1189 -6.14 44.37 -15.40
N LEU A 1190 -6.40 43.89 -14.18
CA LEU A 1190 -7.72 43.57 -13.63
C LEU A 1190 -8.24 44.60 -12.62
N LYS A 1191 -7.56 45.73 -12.42
CA LYS A 1191 -8.12 46.87 -11.67
C LYS A 1191 -8.99 47.76 -12.56
#